data_AF-A0A316AAR9-F1
#
_entry.id   AF-A0A316AAR9-F1
#
_cell.length_a   1.000
_cell.length_b   1.000
_cell.length_c   1.000
_cell.angle_alpha   90.00
_cell.angle_beta   90.00
_cell.angle_gamma   90.00
#
_symmetry.space_group_name_H-M   'P 1'
#
loop_
_entity.id
_entity.type
_entity.pdbx_description
1 polymer ?
#
loop_
_entity_poly.entity_id
_entity_poly.type
_entity_poly.pdbx_seq_one_letter_code
_entity_poly.pdbx_strand_id
1 'polypeptide(L)'
;MGDSREGSLSRLVRACSPAPGESAEQLTAALRAADVPQPRVLELGFYAPQWAGFVESHLGWPGFESAVWWVHAHTKDDEWSLDRDLREAWTSAVAQRTPLDAADLVRGAADVSWFQRVLHELGEERFDAVLAAARYAASSGGHKRAQLFADALLGRVEEGALLERIRSKRHQDAVRALGLLPVSGPRDPAVLGRYEVLVGFVASDRTSGSQRRASESTAVEVALENLARSAGYRDPARLTWAVEAEAVRDVVDGQLTATHGDLTVTLSLEADGSPQLAVDRGGRALKAVPAAAAKVPAVAALKHRAAALRQQASRMRRSLEASCVVGEVFAPDEVAELLRHPVLAVALRTLVLVSAEGVAGLATDDPRVLRGPEGQDRPVDGSGLCIAHPVDLLAGGEWPQLQHALFTSGQRQPFRQLFRELYVLTATETGDGLLSRRYAGHQVERRRAGALLSARGWVADHEAGWARTFHAQRITAWCTLDGGWLSAAEVEDPALGEVHFVRTGTWDAVPVGEVPPRIFSEVMRDLDLVVSVAHSSGVDPETSESSVQVRRRLVEETAQALGLPNVETTEHHARVHGRLGTYSVQLGSGVVHRQPGGALLLVPVGAQHRGRVFLPFADDDPRTAEVVSKVVLLARDHRIQDPTVLEQLT
;
A
#
# COMPACT_ATOMS: atom_id res chain seq x y z
N MET A 1 35.73 31.46 9.64
CA MET A 1 34.90 32.32 10.52
C MET A 1 35.12 31.83 11.93
N GLY A 2 35.52 32.69 12.87
CA GLY A 2 35.78 32.27 14.25
C GLY A 2 34.47 31.89 14.93
N ASP A 3 34.37 30.65 15.42
CA ASP A 3 33.25 30.25 16.26
C ASP A 3 33.22 31.13 17.52
N SER A 4 32.03 31.57 17.92
CA SER A 4 31.86 32.26 19.19
C SER A 4 32.30 31.34 20.34
N ARG A 5 32.69 31.91 21.48
CA ARG A 5 33.02 31.14 22.69
C ARG A 5 31.87 30.19 23.07
N GLU A 6 30.64 30.67 22.96
CA GLU A 6 29.42 29.90 23.20
C GLU A 6 29.27 28.73 22.22
N GLY A 7 29.48 28.97 20.91
CA GLY A 7 29.44 27.92 19.90
C GLY A 7 30.53 26.86 20.11
N SER A 8 31.73 27.29 20.52
CA SER A 8 32.86 26.39 20.81
C SER A 8 32.59 25.50 22.02
N LEU A 9 32.12 26.07 23.14
CA LEU A 9 31.79 25.31 24.36
C LEU A 9 30.63 24.34 24.12
N SER A 10 29.61 24.78 23.38
CA SER A 10 28.48 23.93 23.01
C SER A 10 28.94 22.74 22.17
N ARG A 11 29.82 22.95 21.18
CA ARG A 11 30.40 21.85 20.40
C ARG A 11 31.21 20.87 21.26
N LEU A 12 31.99 21.38 22.22
CA LEU A 12 32.77 20.53 23.13
C LEU A 12 31.88 19.64 24.01
N VAL A 13 30.82 20.19 24.61
CA VAL A 13 29.88 19.40 25.42
C VAL A 13 29.24 18.30 24.57
N ARG A 14 28.88 18.60 23.32
CA ARG A 14 28.22 17.64 22.42
C ARG A 14 29.13 16.51 21.95
N ALA A 15 30.41 16.80 21.72
CA ALA A 15 31.41 15.81 21.34
C ALA A 15 31.95 14.99 22.53
N CYS A 16 31.72 15.47 23.76
CA CYS A 16 32.15 14.79 24.97
C CYS A 16 31.29 13.54 25.22
N SER A 17 31.93 12.40 25.44
CA SER A 17 31.28 11.15 25.82
C SER A 17 31.94 10.59 27.08
N PRO A 18 31.20 9.88 27.95
CA PRO A 18 31.79 9.21 29.09
C PRO A 18 32.88 8.24 28.65
N ALA A 19 34.05 8.30 29.28
CA ALA A 19 35.14 7.38 29.00
C ALA A 19 34.88 5.98 29.60
N PRO A 20 35.44 4.90 29.02
CA PRO A 20 35.34 3.57 29.62
C PRO A 20 35.86 3.56 31.07
N GLY A 21 34.98 3.24 32.02
CA GLY A 21 35.28 3.22 33.46
C GLY A 21 34.91 4.48 34.24
N GLU A 22 34.39 5.53 33.59
CA GLU A 22 33.73 6.63 34.29
C GLU A 22 32.39 6.18 34.87
N SER A 23 32.06 6.70 36.06
CA SER A 23 30.90 6.30 36.87
C SER A 23 29.96 7.47 37.14
N ALA A 24 28.69 7.16 37.42
CA ALA A 24 27.69 8.17 37.77
C ALA A 24 28.03 8.93 39.06
N GLU A 25 28.75 8.29 39.99
CA GLU A 25 29.25 8.90 41.21
C GLU A 25 30.27 10.01 40.90
N GLN A 26 31.16 9.78 39.94
CA GLN A 26 32.15 10.78 39.51
C GLN A 26 31.46 11.99 38.86
N LEU A 27 30.48 11.77 37.97
CA LEU A 27 29.68 12.86 37.41
C LEU A 27 28.96 13.63 38.53
N THR A 28 28.36 12.92 39.48
CA THR A 28 27.63 13.53 40.61
C THR A 28 28.55 14.41 41.46
N ALA A 29 29.76 13.95 41.76
CA ALA A 29 30.75 14.73 42.50
C ALA A 29 31.15 15.99 41.73
N ALA A 30 31.38 15.87 40.41
CA ALA A 30 31.75 17.00 39.55
C ALA A 30 30.63 18.05 39.45
N LEU A 31 29.38 17.63 39.23
CA LEU A 31 28.22 18.53 39.15
C LEU A 31 27.99 19.29 40.47
N ARG A 32 28.14 18.61 41.61
CA ARG A 32 28.04 19.24 42.94
C ARG A 32 29.17 20.22 43.21
N ALA A 33 30.41 19.85 42.86
CA ALA A 33 31.56 20.73 43.05
C ALA A 33 31.47 22.01 42.21
N ALA A 34 30.84 21.93 41.04
CA ALA A 34 30.61 23.05 40.14
C ALA A 34 29.27 23.80 40.39
N ASP A 35 28.50 23.41 41.42
CA ASP A 35 27.19 24.00 41.77
C ASP A 35 26.22 24.07 40.57
N VAL A 36 26.17 23.01 39.77
CA VAL A 36 25.34 22.98 38.56
C VAL A 36 23.88 22.74 38.94
N PRO A 37 22.96 23.68 38.64
CA PRO A 37 21.57 23.55 39.06
C PRO A 37 20.85 22.44 38.26
N GLN A 38 19.91 21.76 38.89
CA GLN A 38 19.19 20.63 38.30
C GLN A 38 18.60 20.89 36.90
N PRO A 39 17.97 22.05 36.58
CA PRO A 39 17.52 22.33 35.22
C PRO A 39 18.63 22.24 34.17
N ARG A 40 19.85 22.68 34.51
CA ARG A 40 21.00 22.61 33.60
C ARG A 40 21.48 21.17 33.41
N VAL A 41 21.32 20.32 34.43
CA VAL A 41 21.61 18.88 34.34
C VAL A 41 20.60 18.18 33.43
N LEU A 42 19.31 18.54 33.50
CA LEU A 42 18.30 18.04 32.57
C LEU A 42 18.61 18.44 31.12
N GLU A 43 18.94 19.73 30.92
CA GLU A 43 19.33 20.26 29.60
C GLU A 43 20.59 19.55 29.03
N LEU A 44 21.56 19.15 29.87
CA LEU A 44 22.72 18.35 29.46
C LEU A 44 22.28 17.01 28.85
N GLY A 45 21.35 16.31 29.50
CA GLY A 45 20.82 15.03 29.00
C GLY A 45 20.20 15.16 27.61
N PHE A 46 19.53 16.29 27.31
CA PHE A 46 18.98 16.53 25.98
C PHE A 46 20.00 17.00 24.95
N TYR A 47 20.92 17.86 25.37
CA TYR A 47 21.90 18.44 24.47
C TYR A 47 22.98 17.43 24.06
N ALA A 48 23.34 16.53 24.97
CA ALA A 48 24.27 15.42 24.79
C ALA A 48 23.70 14.09 25.35
N PRO A 49 22.73 13.45 24.65
CA PRO A 49 22.04 12.21 25.03
C PRO A 49 22.91 11.04 25.48
N GLN A 50 24.17 10.98 25.02
CA GLN A 50 25.13 9.99 25.51
C GLN A 50 25.41 10.09 27.03
N TRP A 51 25.10 11.22 27.66
CA TRP A 51 25.19 11.41 29.12
C TRP A 51 23.89 11.08 29.86
N ALA A 52 22.79 10.77 29.15
CA ALA A 52 21.47 10.67 29.76
C ALA A 52 21.37 9.58 30.84
N GLY A 53 22.03 8.43 30.67
CA GLY A 53 22.07 7.38 31.71
C GLY A 53 22.84 7.79 32.98
N PHE A 54 23.89 8.60 32.85
CA PHE A 54 24.60 9.16 34.00
C PHE A 54 23.76 10.23 34.70
N VAL A 55 23.05 11.06 33.93
CA VAL A 55 22.13 12.05 34.46
C VAL A 55 20.96 11.37 35.20
N GLU A 56 20.38 10.32 34.63
CA GLU A 56 19.36 9.50 35.29
C GLU A 56 19.81 9.02 36.67
N SER A 57 21.03 8.45 36.72
CA SER A 57 21.63 7.96 37.96
C SER A 57 21.88 9.08 38.98
N HIS A 58 22.33 10.25 38.52
CA HIS A 58 22.53 11.43 39.37
C HIS A 58 21.23 11.95 39.99
N LEU A 59 20.17 12.02 39.17
CA LEU A 59 18.87 12.53 39.58
C LEU A 59 18.07 11.52 40.42
N GLY A 60 18.36 10.22 40.27
CA GLY A 60 17.55 9.14 40.82
C GLY A 60 16.16 9.10 40.17
N TRP A 61 16.09 9.34 38.86
CA TRP A 61 14.84 9.43 38.08
C TRP A 61 14.78 8.28 37.06
N PRO A 62 14.37 7.06 37.47
CA PRO A 62 14.24 5.92 36.56
C PRO A 62 13.41 6.29 35.33
N GLY A 63 13.90 5.92 34.14
CA GLY A 63 13.25 6.20 32.88
C GLY A 63 13.55 7.58 32.27
N PHE A 64 14.37 8.43 32.93
CA PHE A 64 14.83 9.70 32.37
C PHE A 64 15.60 9.52 31.06
N GLU A 65 16.52 8.57 30.99
CA GLU A 65 17.27 8.28 29.76
C GLU A 65 16.32 7.87 28.64
N SER A 66 15.35 6.99 28.96
CA SER A 66 14.35 6.54 28.00
C SER A 66 13.49 7.71 27.49
N ALA A 67 13.14 8.65 28.38
CA ALA A 67 12.39 9.86 28.03
C ALA A 67 13.18 10.80 27.10
N VAL A 68 14.48 10.98 27.36
CA VAL A 68 15.38 11.76 26.48
C VAL A 68 15.40 11.15 25.09
N TRP A 69 15.63 9.84 24.97
CA TRP A 69 15.64 9.16 23.68
C TRP A 69 14.29 9.20 22.97
N TRP A 70 13.18 9.12 23.73
CA TRP A 70 11.84 9.24 23.16
C TRP A 70 11.65 10.61 22.51
N VAL A 71 12.03 11.69 23.19
CA VAL A 71 11.94 13.03 22.61
C VAL A 71 12.80 13.14 21.36
N HIS A 72 14.06 12.70 21.40
CA HIS A 72 14.99 12.74 20.27
C HIS A 72 14.44 12.01 19.05
N ALA A 73 13.90 10.80 19.25
CA ALA A 73 13.28 9.98 18.21
C ALA A 73 12.12 10.69 17.50
N HIS A 74 11.36 11.55 18.19
CA HIS A 74 10.20 12.23 17.62
C HIS A 74 10.47 13.67 17.17
N THR A 75 11.73 14.09 17.17
CA THR A 75 12.14 15.37 16.56
C THR A 75 12.29 15.26 15.04
N LYS A 76 12.03 16.36 14.31
CA LYS A 76 11.83 16.36 12.85
C LYS A 76 13.12 16.34 12.02
N ASP A 77 14.27 16.61 12.63
CA ASP A 77 15.45 17.07 11.87
C ASP A 77 16.69 16.18 12.07
N ASP A 78 17.28 15.78 10.94
CA ASP A 78 18.64 15.23 10.83
C ASP A 78 19.70 16.33 10.54
N GLU A 79 19.29 17.61 10.50
CA GLU A 79 20.09 18.79 10.13
C GLU A 79 21.20 19.16 11.15
N TRP A 80 21.61 18.21 11.97
CA TRP A 80 22.74 18.39 12.86
C TRP A 80 24.02 17.91 12.18
N SER A 81 25.01 18.80 12.12
CA SER A 81 26.40 18.47 11.84
C SER A 81 27.02 17.67 13.00
N LEU A 82 26.44 16.51 13.27
CA LEU A 82 26.97 15.50 14.17
C LEU A 82 28.03 14.71 13.44
N ASP A 83 29.06 14.32 14.18
CA ASP A 83 30.00 13.31 13.72
C ASP A 83 29.27 12.00 13.38
N ARG A 84 29.77 11.26 12.39
CA ARG A 84 29.15 10.03 11.89
C ARG A 84 29.00 9.00 13.02
N ASP A 85 30.04 8.81 13.83
CA ASP A 85 30.07 7.79 14.88
C ASP A 85 29.01 8.08 15.95
N LEU A 86 28.82 9.36 16.28
CA LEU A 86 27.82 9.80 17.25
C LEU A 86 26.39 9.60 16.73
N ARG A 87 26.16 9.84 15.43
CA ARG A 87 24.86 9.61 14.80
C ARG A 87 24.51 8.12 14.82
N GLU A 88 25.44 7.26 14.45
CA GLU A 88 25.25 5.80 14.49
C GLU A 88 24.94 5.31 15.91
N ALA A 89 25.66 5.83 16.92
CA ALA A 89 25.39 5.52 18.32
C ALA A 89 23.98 5.94 18.76
N TRP A 90 23.50 7.11 18.34
CA TRP A 90 22.15 7.59 18.66
C TRP A 90 21.07 6.76 17.96
N THR A 91 21.26 6.46 16.68
CA THR A 91 20.35 5.58 15.93
C THR A 91 20.26 4.19 16.58
N SER A 92 21.39 3.63 17.00
CA SER A 92 21.43 2.37 17.75
C SER A 92 20.69 2.47 19.09
N ALA A 93 20.88 3.56 19.84
CA ALA A 93 20.21 3.77 21.12
C ALA A 93 18.68 3.85 20.97
N VAL A 94 18.17 4.50 19.92
CA VAL A 94 16.74 4.53 19.62
C VAL A 94 16.24 3.15 19.18
N ALA A 95 16.94 2.47 18.26
CA ALA A 95 16.54 1.16 17.73
C ALA A 95 16.44 0.07 18.81
N GLN A 96 17.19 0.18 19.91
CA GLN A 96 17.08 -0.75 21.05
C GLN A 96 15.79 -0.56 21.87
N ARG A 97 15.06 0.56 21.69
CA ARG A 97 13.90 0.95 22.53
C ARG A 97 12.56 0.82 21.82
N THR A 98 12.57 0.80 20.49
CA THR A 98 11.36 0.79 19.65
C THR A 98 11.53 -0.17 18.47
N PRO A 99 10.46 -0.89 18.08
CA PRO A 99 10.47 -1.69 16.86
C PRO A 99 10.37 -0.84 15.59
N LEU A 100 10.04 0.45 15.71
CA LEU A 100 9.97 1.40 14.60
C LEU A 100 11.38 1.73 14.09
N ASP A 101 11.53 1.83 12.78
CA ASP A 101 12.79 2.30 12.21
C ASP A 101 12.92 3.84 12.31
N ALA A 102 14.13 4.34 12.11
CA ALA A 102 14.41 5.77 12.19
C ALA A 102 13.61 6.59 11.15
N ALA A 103 13.34 6.02 9.97
CA ALA A 103 12.59 6.71 8.93
C ALA A 103 11.12 6.90 9.34
N ASP A 104 10.49 5.88 9.92
CA ASP A 104 9.12 5.93 10.43
C ASP A 104 8.97 7.00 11.53
N LEU A 105 9.93 7.04 12.46
CA LEU A 105 9.97 8.04 13.53
C LEU A 105 10.13 9.47 12.99
N VAL A 106 11.01 9.67 12.00
CA VAL A 106 11.16 10.96 11.31
C VAL A 106 9.88 11.36 10.58
N ARG A 107 9.18 10.40 9.94
CA ARG A 107 7.86 10.61 9.32
C ARG A 107 6.77 10.90 10.34
N GLY A 108 7.01 10.68 11.63
CA GLY A 108 6.15 11.01 12.76
C GLY A 108 5.28 9.86 13.28
N ALA A 109 5.65 8.62 12.97
CA ALA A 109 5.11 7.46 13.66
C ALA A 109 5.57 7.51 15.12
N ALA A 110 4.70 7.10 16.06
CA ALA A 110 5.08 7.02 17.46
C ALA A 110 4.82 5.62 18.04
N ASP A 111 5.77 5.16 18.85
CA ASP A 111 5.57 3.96 19.67
C ASP A 111 4.84 4.36 20.96
N VAL A 112 3.53 4.13 20.95
CA VAL A 112 2.62 4.39 22.07
C VAL A 112 3.02 3.55 23.30
N SER A 113 3.50 2.32 23.09
CA SER A 113 3.89 1.43 24.19
C SER A 113 5.20 1.89 24.82
N TRP A 114 6.17 2.36 24.04
CA TRP A 114 7.39 2.98 24.56
C TRP A 114 7.06 4.22 25.40
N PHE A 115 6.20 5.10 24.90
CA PHE A 115 5.78 6.28 25.65
C PHE A 115 5.10 5.93 26.98
N GLN A 116 4.20 4.94 26.99
CA GLN A 116 3.53 4.49 28.20
C GLN A 116 4.52 3.92 29.23
N ARG A 117 5.55 3.17 28.80
CA ARG A 117 6.63 2.69 29.68
C ARG A 117 7.40 3.86 30.30
N VAL A 118 7.78 4.85 29.48
CA VAL A 118 8.47 6.07 29.94
C VAL A 118 7.65 6.79 31.02
N LEU A 119 6.36 7.02 30.78
CA LEU A 119 5.49 7.68 31.75
C LEU A 119 5.29 6.86 33.02
N HIS A 120 5.19 5.54 32.91
CA HIS A 120 5.03 4.65 34.06
C HIS A 120 6.25 4.70 34.99
N GLU A 121 7.46 4.70 34.43
CA GLU A 121 8.72 4.71 35.20
C GLU A 121 9.04 6.10 35.77
N LEU A 122 8.90 7.15 34.95
CA LEU A 122 9.34 8.50 35.30
C LEU A 122 8.26 9.28 36.06
N GLY A 123 6.98 9.04 35.76
CA GLY A 123 5.85 9.83 36.24
C GLY A 123 5.66 11.15 35.48
N GLU A 124 4.42 11.64 35.47
CA GLU A 124 4.00 12.79 34.66
C GLU A 124 4.69 14.11 35.06
N GLU A 125 4.84 14.40 36.35
CA GLU A 125 5.48 15.64 36.84
C GLU A 125 6.95 15.77 36.40
N ARG A 126 7.70 14.67 36.47
CA ARG A 126 9.10 14.63 36.03
C ARG A 126 9.20 14.64 34.50
N PHE A 127 8.24 14.01 33.82
CA PHE A 127 8.16 14.07 32.37
C PHE A 127 7.87 15.51 31.87
N ASP A 128 7.11 16.32 32.60
CA ASP A 128 6.92 17.74 32.28
C ASP A 128 8.22 18.54 32.39
N ALA A 129 9.05 18.25 33.41
CA ALA A 129 10.38 18.84 33.53
C ALA A 129 11.29 18.42 32.35
N VAL A 130 11.16 17.17 31.89
CA VAL A 130 11.85 16.63 30.71
C VAL A 130 11.40 17.37 29.43
N LEU A 131 10.10 17.53 29.19
CA LEU A 131 9.58 18.28 28.04
C LEU A 131 10.01 19.76 28.05
N ALA A 132 10.07 20.40 29.23
CA ALA A 132 10.55 21.77 29.35
C ALA A 132 12.03 21.92 28.94
N ALA A 133 12.84 20.90 29.19
CA ALA A 133 14.26 20.85 28.79
C ALA A 133 14.48 20.43 27.31
N ALA A 134 13.47 19.84 26.66
CA ALA A 134 13.53 19.34 25.28
C ALA A 134 13.82 20.41 24.20
N ARG A 135 13.71 21.70 24.52
CA ARG A 135 14.06 22.80 23.60
C ARG A 135 15.51 22.74 23.08
N TYR A 136 16.38 21.99 23.77
CA TYR A 136 17.78 21.76 23.37
C TYR A 136 18.00 20.45 22.59
N ALA A 137 16.95 19.64 22.39
CA ALA A 137 17.03 18.39 21.65
C ALA A 137 17.06 18.61 20.13
N ALA A 138 16.33 19.61 19.63
CA ALA A 138 16.13 19.83 18.19
C ALA A 138 15.98 21.32 17.84
N SER A 139 15.84 21.62 16.55
CA SER A 139 15.48 22.96 16.07
C SER A 139 14.16 23.44 16.68
N SER A 140 13.81 24.72 16.46
CA SER A 140 12.56 25.27 16.97
C SER A 140 11.30 24.55 16.47
N GLY A 141 11.38 23.84 15.33
CA GLY A 141 10.30 23.05 14.77
C GLY A 141 10.27 21.61 15.29
N GLY A 142 11.43 20.96 15.41
CA GLY A 142 11.54 19.57 15.83
C GLY A 142 11.02 19.30 17.25
N HIS A 143 11.39 20.14 18.22
CA HIS A 143 10.93 19.95 19.60
C HIS A 143 9.43 20.21 19.78
N LYS A 144 8.85 21.16 19.03
CA LYS A 144 7.41 21.45 19.07
C LYS A 144 6.57 20.26 18.59
N ARG A 145 7.09 19.46 17.66
CA ARG A 145 6.42 18.24 17.22
C ARG A 145 6.45 17.16 18.30
N ALA A 146 7.63 16.90 18.88
CA ALA A 146 7.76 15.94 19.98
C ALA A 146 6.84 16.32 21.16
N GLN A 147 6.79 17.62 21.50
CA GLN A 147 5.87 18.13 22.52
C GLN A 147 4.40 17.94 22.14
N LEU A 148 3.99 18.27 20.91
CA LEU A 148 2.62 18.04 20.44
C LEU A 148 2.22 16.55 20.54
N PHE A 149 3.12 15.64 20.20
CA PHE A 149 2.85 14.20 20.25
C PHE A 149 2.75 13.70 21.70
N ALA A 150 3.64 14.17 22.57
CA ALA A 150 3.58 13.86 24.00
C ALA A 150 2.28 14.38 24.63
N ASP A 151 1.92 15.63 24.37
CA ASP A 151 0.68 16.23 24.89
C ASP A 151 -0.56 15.50 24.33
N ALA A 152 -0.52 15.06 23.07
CA ALA A 152 -1.59 14.26 22.47
C ALA A 152 -1.72 12.92 23.19
N LEU A 153 -0.63 12.18 23.40
CA LEU A 153 -0.62 10.90 24.10
C LEU A 153 -1.04 11.00 25.58
N LEU A 154 -0.73 12.12 26.22
CA LEU A 154 -1.18 12.45 27.58
C LEU A 154 -2.65 12.88 27.64
N GLY A 155 -3.33 13.05 26.50
CA GLY A 155 -4.72 13.52 26.43
C GLY A 155 -4.90 15.00 26.79
N ARG A 156 -3.82 15.79 26.75
CA ARG A 156 -3.82 17.23 27.08
C ARG A 156 -4.22 18.11 25.90
N VAL A 157 -4.31 17.54 24.70
CA VAL A 157 -4.71 18.24 23.48
C VAL A 157 -6.19 18.01 23.21
N GLU A 158 -6.96 19.08 23.18
CA GLU A 158 -8.36 19.05 22.77
C GLU A 158 -8.50 18.63 21.30
N GLU A 159 -9.30 17.59 21.03
CA GLU A 159 -9.50 17.06 19.69
C GLU A 159 -10.02 18.14 18.73
N GLY A 160 -10.94 18.99 19.18
CA GLY A 160 -11.47 20.11 18.40
C GLY A 160 -10.39 21.09 17.94
N ALA A 161 -9.35 21.33 18.74
CA ALA A 161 -8.24 22.21 18.39
C ALA A 161 -7.37 21.60 17.27
N LEU A 162 -7.16 20.28 17.28
CA LEU A 162 -6.49 19.58 16.18
C LEU A 162 -7.32 19.65 14.90
N LEU A 163 -8.63 19.38 14.98
CA LEU A 163 -9.53 19.45 13.84
C LEU A 163 -9.53 20.85 13.20
N GLU A 164 -9.52 21.90 14.01
CA GLU A 164 -9.44 23.29 13.51
C GLU A 164 -8.11 23.56 12.79
N ARG A 165 -6.98 23.11 13.35
CA ARG A 165 -5.66 23.24 12.69
C ARG A 165 -5.58 22.45 11.38
N ILE A 166 -6.21 21.29 11.32
CA ILE A 166 -6.29 20.45 10.12
C ILE A 166 -7.12 21.17 9.05
N ARG A 167 -8.29 21.71 9.40
CA ARG A 167 -9.20 22.36 8.44
C ARG A 167 -8.68 23.72 7.96
N SER A 168 -8.23 24.58 8.89
CA SER A 168 -7.84 25.96 8.58
C SER A 168 -6.45 26.07 7.95
N LYS A 169 -5.49 25.26 8.41
CA LYS A 169 -4.07 25.38 8.05
C LYS A 169 -3.50 24.16 7.31
N ARG A 170 -4.29 23.09 7.14
CA ARG A 170 -3.81 21.80 6.62
C ARG A 170 -2.55 21.31 7.36
N HIS A 171 -2.55 21.49 8.68
CA HIS A 171 -1.36 21.28 9.51
C HIS A 171 -1.05 19.78 9.68
N GLN A 172 -0.02 19.29 8.98
CA GLN A 172 0.30 17.86 8.89
C GLN A 172 0.62 17.20 10.25
N ASP A 173 1.34 17.87 11.16
CA ASP A 173 1.59 17.25 12.48
C ASP A 173 0.34 17.22 13.36
N ALA A 174 -0.68 18.03 13.06
CA ALA A 174 -1.97 17.91 13.73
C ALA A 174 -2.76 16.70 13.20
N VAL A 175 -2.60 16.38 11.91
CA VAL A 175 -3.11 15.13 11.31
C VAL A 175 -2.49 13.92 12.02
N ARG A 176 -1.15 13.89 12.17
CA ARG A 176 -0.44 12.81 12.87
C ARG A 176 -0.83 12.68 14.34
N ALA A 177 -0.96 13.82 15.04
CA ALA A 177 -1.32 13.87 16.46
C ALA A 177 -2.77 13.43 16.73
N LEU A 178 -3.68 13.59 15.77
CA LEU A 178 -5.07 13.12 15.89
C LEU A 178 -5.14 11.60 16.17
N GLY A 179 -4.24 10.82 15.54
CA GLY A 179 -4.12 9.38 15.79
C GLY A 179 -3.46 9.01 17.13
N LEU A 180 -2.83 9.96 17.82
CA LEU A 180 -2.14 9.73 19.10
C LEU A 180 -3.02 10.05 20.31
N LEU A 181 -4.17 10.68 20.11
CA LEU A 181 -5.10 10.95 21.21
C LEU A 181 -5.56 9.62 21.83
N PRO A 182 -5.66 9.54 23.17
CA PRO A 182 -6.10 8.34 23.87
C PRO A 182 -7.44 7.82 23.35
N VAL A 183 -7.59 6.50 23.38
CA VAL A 183 -8.83 5.78 23.12
C VAL A 183 -8.94 4.64 24.13
N SER A 184 -10.17 4.25 24.45
CA SER A 184 -10.46 3.17 25.39
C SER A 184 -10.23 1.77 24.81
N GLY A 185 -10.03 1.66 23.48
CA GLY A 185 -9.68 0.43 22.79
C GLY A 185 -10.24 0.37 21.36
N PRO A 186 -10.23 -0.82 20.72
CA PRO A 186 -10.61 -1.01 19.32
C PRO A 186 -12.04 -0.56 18.96
N ARG A 187 -12.96 -0.59 19.94
CA ARG A 187 -14.39 -0.29 19.78
C ARG A 187 -14.79 1.11 20.22
N ASP A 188 -13.83 1.96 20.58
CA ASP A 188 -14.11 3.34 20.97
C ASP A 188 -14.73 4.12 19.79
N PRO A 189 -15.91 4.76 19.95
CA PRO A 189 -16.55 5.53 18.88
C PRO A 189 -15.65 6.63 18.27
N ALA A 190 -14.69 7.17 19.05
CA ALA A 190 -13.74 8.16 18.56
C ALA A 190 -12.84 7.61 17.44
N VAL A 191 -12.57 6.30 17.41
CA VAL A 191 -11.72 5.65 16.40
C VAL A 191 -12.33 5.81 15.00
N LEU A 192 -13.63 5.54 14.85
CA LEU A 192 -14.33 5.72 13.57
C LEU A 192 -14.33 7.20 13.14
N GLY A 193 -14.66 8.11 14.05
CA GLY A 193 -14.70 9.54 13.76
C GLY A 193 -13.33 10.10 13.31
N ARG A 194 -12.26 9.70 13.98
CA ARG A 194 -10.88 10.08 13.62
C ARG A 194 -10.47 9.47 12.27
N TYR A 195 -10.78 8.19 12.04
CA TYR A 195 -10.54 7.53 10.75
C TYR A 195 -11.18 8.29 9.58
N GLU A 196 -12.46 8.68 9.71
CA GLU A 196 -13.17 9.43 8.68
C GLU A 196 -12.53 10.79 8.36
N VAL A 197 -12.06 11.50 9.38
CA VAL A 197 -11.33 12.77 9.22
C VAL A 197 -10.01 12.55 8.47
N LEU A 198 -9.25 11.52 8.83
CA LEU A 198 -7.96 11.20 8.23
C LEU A 198 -8.10 10.82 6.75
N VAL A 199 -9.02 9.91 6.42
CA VAL A 199 -9.28 9.50 5.03
C VAL A 199 -9.84 10.67 4.19
N GLY A 200 -10.65 11.54 4.80
CA GLY A 200 -11.19 12.72 4.15
C GLY A 200 -10.14 13.82 3.87
N PHE A 201 -9.02 13.83 4.59
CA PHE A 201 -8.02 14.90 4.50
C PHE A 201 -7.45 15.04 3.09
N VAL A 202 -6.85 13.99 2.51
CA VAL A 202 -6.23 14.08 1.18
C VAL A 202 -7.28 14.33 0.08
N ALA A 203 -8.46 13.73 0.19
CA ALA A 203 -9.52 13.87 -0.81
C ALA A 203 -10.07 15.31 -0.92
N SER A 204 -9.95 16.09 0.15
CA SER A 204 -10.48 17.46 0.23
C SER A 204 -9.68 18.51 -0.56
N ASP A 205 -8.44 18.21 -0.98
CA ASP A 205 -7.60 19.15 -1.74
C ASP A 205 -7.15 18.56 -3.09
N ARG A 206 -7.79 19.03 -4.17
CA ARG A 206 -7.49 18.63 -5.55
C ARG A 206 -6.58 19.61 -6.30
N THR A 207 -6.27 20.77 -5.71
CA THR A 207 -5.55 21.88 -6.38
C THR A 207 -4.06 21.90 -6.03
N SER A 208 -3.66 21.29 -4.92
CA SER A 208 -2.25 21.18 -4.51
C SER A 208 -1.38 20.38 -5.51
N GLY A 209 -0.11 20.79 -5.64
CA GLY A 209 0.90 20.10 -6.46
C GLY A 209 1.23 18.67 -5.98
N SER A 210 1.85 17.86 -6.84
CA SER A 210 2.17 16.45 -6.56
C SER A 210 2.97 16.25 -5.27
N GLN A 211 4.02 17.04 -5.04
CA GLN A 211 4.85 16.96 -3.84
C GLN A 211 4.07 17.24 -2.55
N ARG A 212 3.22 18.28 -2.55
CA ARG A 212 2.39 18.58 -1.38
C ARG A 212 1.40 17.45 -1.10
N ARG A 213 0.75 16.91 -2.13
CA ARG A 213 -0.14 15.76 -1.98
C ARG A 213 0.59 14.52 -1.46
N ALA A 214 1.81 14.26 -1.90
CA ALA A 214 2.63 13.18 -1.36
C ALA A 214 2.87 13.39 0.14
N SER A 215 3.33 14.58 0.55
CA SER A 215 3.57 14.89 1.98
C SER A 215 2.31 14.81 2.86
N GLU A 216 1.15 15.24 2.33
CA GLU A 216 -0.14 15.14 3.03
C GLU A 216 -0.62 13.69 3.11
N SER A 217 -0.37 12.87 2.09
CA SER A 217 -0.68 11.44 2.09
C SER A 217 0.18 10.71 3.12
N THR A 218 1.48 11.00 3.17
CA THR A 218 2.39 10.48 4.21
C THR A 218 1.91 10.86 5.62
N ALA A 219 1.40 12.08 5.81
CA ALA A 219 0.87 12.49 7.12
C ALA A 219 -0.38 11.68 7.52
N VAL A 220 -1.25 11.34 6.57
CA VAL A 220 -2.43 10.49 6.81
C VAL A 220 -2.05 9.04 7.06
N GLU A 221 -1.12 8.48 6.29
CA GLU A 221 -0.60 7.12 6.51
C GLU A 221 -0.06 6.97 7.94
N VAL A 222 0.82 7.88 8.35
CA VAL A 222 1.38 7.91 9.70
C VAL A 222 0.31 8.13 10.77
N ALA A 223 -0.69 8.97 10.51
CA ALA A 223 -1.79 9.18 11.45
C ALA A 223 -2.65 7.93 11.63
N LEU A 224 -2.87 7.15 10.56
CA LEU A 224 -3.60 5.88 10.62
C LEU A 224 -2.78 4.81 11.35
N GLU A 225 -1.46 4.78 11.18
CA GLU A 225 -0.58 3.93 11.99
C GLU A 225 -0.62 4.28 13.47
N ASN A 226 -0.55 5.58 13.79
CA ASN A 226 -0.67 6.05 15.16
C ASN A 226 -2.04 5.69 15.74
N LEU A 227 -3.13 5.91 14.99
CA LEU A 227 -4.48 5.55 15.42
C LEU A 227 -4.62 4.03 15.64
N ALA A 228 -4.05 3.21 14.76
CA ALA A 228 -4.06 1.76 14.89
C ALA A 228 -3.36 1.32 16.18
N ARG A 229 -2.14 1.80 16.43
CA ARG A 229 -1.38 1.49 17.66
C ARG A 229 -2.10 1.97 18.92
N SER A 230 -2.62 3.20 18.91
CA SER A 230 -3.39 3.78 20.04
C SER A 230 -4.66 2.97 20.34
N ALA A 231 -5.34 2.47 19.31
CA ALA A 231 -6.53 1.64 19.45
C ALA A 231 -6.25 0.16 19.71
N GLY A 232 -4.99 -0.29 19.68
CA GLY A 232 -4.60 -1.68 19.93
C GLY A 232 -4.70 -2.59 18.70
N TYR A 233 -4.80 -2.05 17.49
CA TYR A 233 -4.65 -2.80 16.25
C TYR A 233 -3.17 -2.99 15.91
N ARG A 234 -2.83 -4.13 15.30
CA ARG A 234 -1.47 -4.45 14.87
C ARG A 234 -0.95 -3.49 13.79
N ASP A 235 -1.84 -3.02 12.93
CA ASP A 235 -1.53 -2.20 11.75
C ASP A 235 -2.78 -1.41 11.27
N PRO A 236 -2.59 -0.41 10.37
CA PRO A 236 -3.67 0.36 9.77
C PRO A 236 -4.70 -0.45 8.97
N ALA A 237 -4.32 -1.59 8.39
CA ALA A 237 -5.23 -2.38 7.55
C ALA A 237 -6.31 -3.03 8.41
N ARG A 238 -5.92 -3.70 9.51
CA ARG A 238 -6.86 -4.27 10.49
C ARG A 238 -7.76 -3.21 11.12
N LEU A 239 -7.20 -2.05 11.47
CA LEU A 239 -7.99 -0.89 11.92
C LEU A 239 -9.04 -0.53 10.86
N THR A 240 -8.60 -0.34 9.61
CA THR A 240 -9.45 0.08 8.48
C THR A 240 -10.59 -0.92 8.27
N TRP A 241 -10.30 -2.22 8.25
CA TRP A 241 -11.33 -3.24 8.08
C TRP A 241 -12.33 -3.26 9.23
N ALA A 242 -11.87 -3.11 10.47
CA ALA A 242 -12.76 -3.09 11.63
C ALA A 242 -13.70 -1.88 11.63
N VAL A 243 -13.17 -0.68 11.36
CA VAL A 243 -14.01 0.54 11.32
C VAL A 243 -14.95 0.55 10.12
N GLU A 244 -14.51 0.03 8.97
CA GLU A 244 -15.33 -0.06 7.76
C GLU A 244 -16.43 -1.14 7.87
N ALA A 245 -16.22 -2.19 8.68
CA ALA A 245 -17.25 -3.14 9.05
C ALA A 245 -18.37 -2.49 9.88
N GLU A 246 -17.98 -1.69 10.88
CA GLU A 246 -18.93 -0.94 11.71
C GLU A 246 -19.73 0.05 10.86
N ALA A 247 -19.03 0.74 9.96
CA ALA A 247 -19.62 1.74 9.08
C ALA A 247 -20.60 1.18 8.05
N VAL A 248 -20.78 -0.14 7.88
CA VAL A 248 -21.76 -0.72 6.94
C VAL A 248 -22.86 -1.54 7.64
N ARG A 249 -22.77 -1.70 8.97
CA ARG A 249 -23.68 -2.55 9.77
C ARG A 249 -25.16 -2.18 9.56
N ASP A 250 -25.48 -0.89 9.53
CA ASP A 250 -26.82 -0.35 9.30
C ASP A 250 -27.45 -0.76 7.95
N VAL A 251 -26.63 -0.90 6.91
CA VAL A 251 -27.07 -1.31 5.56
C VAL A 251 -27.25 -2.83 5.47
N VAL A 252 -26.55 -3.57 6.32
CA VAL A 252 -26.65 -5.04 6.40
C VAL A 252 -27.89 -5.45 7.17
N ASP A 253 -28.18 -4.75 8.27
CA ASP A 253 -29.34 -5.01 9.13
C ASP A 253 -30.68 -4.64 8.45
N GLY A 254 -30.66 -3.84 7.39
CA GLY A 254 -31.85 -3.53 6.61
C GLY A 254 -31.60 -2.62 5.41
N GLN A 255 -32.58 -2.60 4.49
CA GLN A 255 -32.55 -1.67 3.37
C GLN A 255 -32.82 -0.24 3.84
N LEU A 256 -31.96 0.70 3.46
CA LEU A 256 -32.16 2.12 3.77
C LEU A 256 -32.99 2.77 2.67
N THR A 257 -34.18 3.28 3.01
CA THR A 257 -35.12 3.85 2.04
C THR A 257 -35.41 5.32 2.32
N ALA A 258 -35.46 6.13 1.25
CA ALA A 258 -35.93 7.51 1.28
C ALA A 258 -37.02 7.70 0.22
N THR A 259 -38.07 8.43 0.57
CA THR A 259 -39.21 8.71 -0.31
C THR A 259 -39.36 10.20 -0.58
N HIS A 260 -39.83 10.55 -1.78
CA HIS A 260 -40.20 11.91 -2.16
C HIS A 260 -41.30 11.90 -3.23
N GLY A 261 -42.55 12.18 -2.82
CA GLY A 261 -43.71 12.07 -3.71
C GLY A 261 -43.96 10.61 -4.08
N ASP A 262 -43.96 10.32 -5.39
CA ASP A 262 -44.07 8.97 -5.96
C ASP A 262 -42.73 8.25 -6.10
N LEU A 263 -41.61 8.91 -5.76
CA LEU A 263 -40.26 8.36 -5.87
C LEU A 263 -39.84 7.66 -4.58
N THR A 264 -39.34 6.43 -4.71
CA THR A 264 -38.69 5.65 -3.65
C THR A 264 -37.26 5.33 -4.05
N VAL A 265 -36.30 5.65 -3.19
CA VAL A 265 -34.88 5.35 -3.39
C VAL A 265 -34.43 4.42 -2.27
N THR A 266 -33.91 3.26 -2.62
CA THR A 266 -33.48 2.22 -1.67
C THR A 266 -32.00 1.90 -1.87
N LEU A 267 -31.23 1.92 -0.78
CA LEU A 267 -29.84 1.48 -0.72
C LEU A 267 -29.78 0.08 -0.09
N SER A 268 -29.11 -0.84 -0.78
CA SER A 268 -28.88 -2.22 -0.34
C SER A 268 -27.51 -2.72 -0.80
N LEU A 269 -27.06 -3.86 -0.27
CA LEU A 269 -25.92 -4.61 -0.78
C LEU A 269 -26.38 -5.73 -1.70
N GLU A 270 -25.66 -5.93 -2.80
CA GLU A 270 -25.81 -7.08 -3.70
C GLU A 270 -25.16 -8.34 -3.11
N ALA A 271 -25.42 -9.49 -3.72
CA ALA A 271 -24.78 -10.75 -3.32
C ALA A 271 -23.25 -10.73 -3.42
N ASP A 272 -22.68 -9.88 -4.29
CA ASP A 272 -21.24 -9.67 -4.40
C ASP A 272 -20.67 -8.66 -3.38
N GLY A 273 -21.51 -8.18 -2.44
CA GLY A 273 -21.18 -7.18 -1.44
C GLY A 273 -21.15 -5.75 -1.97
N SER A 274 -21.45 -5.51 -3.25
CA SER A 274 -21.43 -4.17 -3.83
C SER A 274 -22.68 -3.35 -3.47
N PRO A 275 -22.55 -2.04 -3.20
CA PRO A 275 -23.69 -1.19 -2.86
C PRO A 275 -24.52 -0.80 -4.11
N GLN A 276 -25.80 -1.12 -4.07
CA GLN A 276 -26.78 -0.79 -5.11
C GLN A 276 -27.75 0.30 -4.62
N LEU A 277 -28.06 1.24 -5.51
CA LEU A 277 -29.11 2.23 -5.29
C LEU A 277 -30.26 1.96 -6.28
N ALA A 278 -31.32 1.33 -5.80
CA ALA A 278 -32.53 1.11 -6.57
C ALA A 278 -33.43 2.36 -6.52
N VAL A 279 -34.00 2.74 -7.67
CA VAL A 279 -34.88 3.91 -7.79
C VAL A 279 -36.18 3.46 -8.42
N ASP A 280 -37.27 3.63 -7.70
CA ASP A 280 -38.63 3.35 -8.16
C ASP A 280 -39.45 4.63 -8.20
N ARG A 281 -40.30 4.78 -9.22
CA ARG A 281 -41.32 5.83 -9.28
C ARG A 281 -42.67 5.21 -9.54
N GLY A 282 -43.55 5.23 -8.54
CA GLY A 282 -44.91 4.71 -8.66
C GLY A 282 -44.99 3.27 -9.17
N GLY A 283 -44.04 2.41 -8.80
CA GLY A 283 -43.94 1.01 -9.24
C GLY A 283 -43.13 0.78 -10.53
N ARG A 284 -42.51 1.82 -11.10
CA ARG A 284 -41.61 1.71 -12.25
C ARG A 284 -40.16 1.99 -11.87
N ALA A 285 -39.28 1.01 -12.07
CA ALA A 285 -37.84 1.15 -11.90
C ALA A 285 -37.23 2.19 -12.87
N LEU A 286 -36.35 3.05 -12.34
CA LEU A 286 -35.60 4.06 -13.06
C LEU A 286 -34.09 3.76 -13.00
N LYS A 287 -33.36 4.09 -14.08
CA LYS A 287 -31.90 3.90 -14.15
C LYS A 287 -31.09 4.84 -13.25
N ALA A 288 -31.66 5.99 -12.89
CA ALA A 288 -30.96 7.00 -12.10
C ALA A 288 -31.96 7.86 -11.31
N VAL A 289 -31.47 8.44 -10.21
CA VAL A 289 -32.23 9.41 -9.40
C VAL A 289 -32.44 10.69 -10.22
N PRO A 290 -33.69 11.15 -10.42
CA PRO A 290 -33.99 12.40 -11.10
C PRO A 290 -33.31 13.62 -10.45
N ALA A 291 -32.87 14.60 -11.25
CA ALA A 291 -32.09 15.74 -10.77
C ALA A 291 -32.80 16.59 -9.68
N ALA A 292 -34.12 16.75 -9.77
CA ALA A 292 -34.91 17.46 -8.77
C ALA A 292 -34.92 16.72 -7.42
N ALA A 293 -35.13 15.40 -7.45
CA ALA A 293 -35.15 14.55 -6.25
C ALA A 293 -33.75 14.35 -5.65
N ALA A 294 -32.68 14.43 -6.46
CA ALA A 294 -31.31 14.32 -5.98
C ALA A 294 -30.91 15.43 -4.99
N LYS A 295 -31.66 16.55 -4.94
CA LYS A 295 -31.45 17.65 -3.98
C LYS A 295 -32.24 17.48 -2.68
N VAL A 296 -33.17 16.52 -2.62
CA VAL A 296 -33.93 16.23 -1.40
C VAL A 296 -32.97 15.68 -0.35
N PRO A 297 -32.89 16.25 0.86
CA PRO A 297 -31.86 15.90 1.85
C PRO A 297 -31.73 14.39 2.11
N ALA A 298 -32.84 13.68 2.29
CA ALA A 298 -32.84 12.23 2.52
C ALA A 298 -32.31 11.42 1.31
N VAL A 299 -32.69 11.80 0.08
CA VAL A 299 -32.21 11.16 -1.15
C VAL A 299 -30.73 11.48 -1.40
N ALA A 300 -30.33 12.72 -1.14
CA ALA A 300 -28.94 13.15 -1.23
C ALA A 300 -28.07 12.35 -0.23
N ALA A 301 -28.53 12.17 1.01
CA ALA A 301 -27.85 11.37 2.02
C ALA A 301 -27.64 9.92 1.55
N LEU A 302 -28.66 9.26 0.98
CA LEU A 302 -28.51 7.91 0.42
C LEU A 302 -27.53 7.85 -0.75
N LYS A 303 -27.55 8.85 -1.65
CA LYS A 303 -26.58 8.93 -2.75
C LYS A 303 -25.14 9.09 -2.24
N HIS A 304 -24.93 9.96 -1.25
CA HIS A 304 -23.64 10.14 -0.61
C HIS A 304 -23.18 8.85 0.09
N ARG A 305 -24.09 8.18 0.80
CA ARG A 305 -23.84 6.89 1.45
C ARG A 305 -23.43 5.81 0.46
N ALA A 306 -24.18 5.66 -0.64
CA ALA A 306 -23.84 4.72 -1.70
C ALA A 306 -22.48 5.02 -2.34
N ALA A 307 -22.12 6.31 -2.52
CA ALA A 307 -20.81 6.69 -3.03
C ALA A 307 -19.69 6.37 -2.03
N ALA A 308 -19.90 6.62 -0.73
CA ALA A 308 -18.95 6.29 0.33
C ALA A 308 -18.69 4.78 0.38
N LEU A 309 -19.73 3.95 0.33
CA LEU A 309 -19.62 2.49 0.32
C LEU A 309 -18.87 1.97 -0.92
N ARG A 310 -19.03 2.59 -2.10
CA ARG A 310 -18.24 2.22 -3.29
C ARG A 310 -16.76 2.53 -3.10
N GLN A 311 -16.44 3.67 -2.50
CA GLN A 311 -15.06 4.03 -2.18
C GLN A 311 -14.47 3.08 -1.13
N GLN A 312 -15.27 2.70 -0.14
CA GLN A 312 -14.96 1.70 0.87
C GLN A 312 -14.58 0.37 0.23
N ALA A 313 -15.47 -0.22 -0.56
CA ALA A 313 -15.22 -1.47 -1.28
C ALA A 313 -13.96 -1.41 -2.17
N SER A 314 -13.69 -0.26 -2.81
CA SER A 314 -12.47 -0.04 -3.60
C SER A 314 -11.20 0.01 -2.74
N ARG A 315 -11.22 0.64 -1.56
CA ARG A 315 -10.10 0.64 -0.62
C ARG A 315 -9.84 -0.76 -0.08
N MET A 316 -10.90 -1.47 0.30
CA MET A 316 -10.84 -2.83 0.82
C MET A 316 -10.24 -3.81 -0.19
N ARG A 317 -10.66 -3.75 -1.46
CA ARG A 317 -10.04 -4.53 -2.54
C ARG A 317 -8.54 -4.27 -2.66
N ARG A 318 -8.13 -3.00 -2.65
CA ARG A 318 -6.70 -2.62 -2.70
C ARG A 318 -5.94 -3.10 -1.48
N SER A 319 -6.58 -3.10 -0.31
CA SER A 319 -5.99 -3.63 0.92
C SER A 319 -5.73 -5.13 0.83
N LEU A 320 -6.69 -5.92 0.34
CA LEU A 320 -6.50 -7.37 0.13
C LEU A 320 -5.40 -7.65 -0.91
N GLU A 321 -5.34 -6.86 -1.99
CA GLU A 321 -4.25 -6.98 -2.97
C GLU A 321 -2.90 -6.63 -2.32
N ALA A 322 -2.83 -5.55 -1.54
CA ALA A 322 -1.61 -5.17 -0.84
C ALA A 322 -1.14 -6.27 0.12
N SER A 323 -2.05 -6.88 0.89
CA SER A 323 -1.78 -8.03 1.77
C SER A 323 -1.22 -9.23 1.00
N CYS A 324 -1.75 -9.51 -0.20
CA CYS A 324 -1.19 -10.51 -1.12
C CYS A 324 0.22 -10.13 -1.58
N VAL A 325 0.45 -8.87 -1.97
CA VAL A 325 1.74 -8.37 -2.47
C VAL A 325 2.85 -8.42 -1.41
N VAL A 326 2.52 -8.13 -0.14
CA VAL A 326 3.52 -8.12 0.95
C VAL A 326 3.63 -9.46 1.68
N GLY A 327 2.74 -10.42 1.40
CA GLY A 327 2.72 -11.72 2.09
C GLY A 327 2.29 -11.59 3.54
N GLU A 328 1.26 -10.80 3.80
CA GLU A 328 0.75 -10.57 5.15
C GLU A 328 0.17 -11.86 5.75
N VAL A 329 0.57 -12.16 6.98
CA VAL A 329 0.12 -13.35 7.72
C VAL A 329 -1.06 -13.00 8.62
N PHE A 330 -2.16 -13.73 8.46
CA PHE A 330 -3.37 -13.65 9.27
C PHE A 330 -3.47 -14.85 10.20
N ALA A 331 -3.74 -14.61 11.47
CA ALA A 331 -4.08 -15.72 12.36
C ALA A 331 -5.44 -16.34 11.94
N PRO A 332 -5.69 -17.65 12.16
CA PRO A 332 -6.97 -18.26 11.82
C PRO A 332 -8.19 -17.52 12.40
N ASP A 333 -8.08 -17.02 13.63
CA ASP A 333 -9.16 -16.25 14.27
C ASP A 333 -9.40 -14.89 13.60
N GLU A 334 -8.35 -14.25 13.07
CA GLU A 334 -8.47 -13.03 12.27
C GLU A 334 -9.16 -13.34 10.93
N VAL A 335 -8.82 -14.45 10.28
CA VAL A 335 -9.51 -14.90 9.06
C VAL A 335 -10.99 -15.16 9.34
N ALA A 336 -11.33 -15.79 10.45
CA ALA A 336 -12.73 -15.98 10.86
C ALA A 336 -13.46 -14.66 11.16
N GLU A 337 -12.76 -13.63 11.63
CA GLU A 337 -13.34 -12.28 11.77
C GLU A 337 -13.58 -11.62 10.41
N LEU A 338 -12.63 -11.71 9.49
CA LEU A 338 -12.77 -11.19 8.13
C LEU A 338 -13.87 -11.91 7.33
N LEU A 339 -14.07 -13.21 7.55
CA LEU A 339 -15.16 -13.98 6.94
C LEU A 339 -16.55 -13.65 7.52
N ARG A 340 -16.61 -12.93 8.64
CA ARG A 340 -17.85 -12.34 9.20
C ARG A 340 -18.09 -10.92 8.71
N HIS A 341 -17.09 -10.28 8.09
CA HIS A 341 -17.24 -8.91 7.59
C HIS A 341 -18.23 -8.88 6.41
N PRO A 342 -19.26 -8.00 6.43
CA PRO A 342 -20.33 -8.00 5.43
C PRO A 342 -19.89 -7.83 3.96
N VAL A 343 -18.88 -6.99 3.72
CA VAL A 343 -18.33 -6.74 2.38
C VAL A 343 -17.05 -7.56 2.10
N LEU A 344 -16.08 -7.65 3.02
CA LEU A 344 -14.83 -8.39 2.76
C LEU A 344 -15.04 -9.89 2.61
N ALA A 345 -15.98 -10.50 3.33
CA ALA A 345 -16.15 -11.95 3.34
C ALA A 345 -16.40 -12.49 1.93
N VAL A 346 -17.18 -11.78 1.12
CA VAL A 346 -17.46 -12.17 -0.27
C VAL A 346 -16.19 -12.18 -1.11
N ALA A 347 -15.38 -11.13 -1.01
CA ALA A 347 -14.11 -11.04 -1.72
C ALA A 347 -13.13 -12.12 -1.25
N LEU A 348 -12.99 -12.29 0.07
CA LEU A 348 -12.05 -13.24 0.68
C LEU A 348 -12.35 -14.70 0.31
N ARG A 349 -13.63 -15.07 0.20
CA ARG A 349 -14.06 -16.43 -0.22
C ARG A 349 -13.66 -16.80 -1.66
N THR A 350 -13.41 -15.81 -2.51
CA THR A 350 -12.94 -16.02 -3.90
C THR A 350 -11.42 -16.02 -4.02
N LEU A 351 -10.71 -15.66 -2.96
CA LEU A 351 -9.25 -15.62 -2.93
C LEU A 351 -8.70 -16.97 -2.45
N VAL A 352 -7.58 -17.36 -3.04
CA VAL A 352 -6.81 -18.51 -2.57
C VAL A 352 -5.96 -18.07 -1.38
N LEU A 353 -6.06 -18.78 -0.27
CA LEU A 353 -5.18 -18.66 0.87
C LEU A 353 -4.12 -19.75 0.82
N VAL A 354 -3.00 -19.53 1.51
CA VAL A 354 -1.92 -20.50 1.68
C VAL A 354 -1.42 -20.46 3.11
N SER A 355 -1.21 -21.64 3.71
CA SER A 355 -0.60 -21.79 5.04
C SER A 355 0.93 -21.80 4.99
N ALA A 356 1.58 -21.73 6.15
CA ALA A 356 3.03 -21.79 6.24
C ALA A 356 3.63 -23.12 5.74
N GLU A 357 2.88 -24.22 5.83
CA GLU A 357 3.24 -25.55 5.31
C GLU A 357 2.93 -25.72 3.80
N GLY A 358 2.44 -24.67 3.14
CA GLY A 358 2.20 -24.65 1.69
C GLY A 358 0.86 -25.22 1.24
N VAL A 359 -0.07 -25.50 2.17
CA VAL A 359 -1.43 -25.92 1.81
C VAL A 359 -2.19 -24.72 1.26
N ALA A 360 -2.58 -24.80 -0.01
CA ALA A 360 -3.33 -23.74 -0.70
C ALA A 360 -4.77 -24.16 -1.03
N GLY A 361 -5.69 -23.19 -0.96
CA GLY A 361 -7.09 -23.37 -1.33
C GLY A 361 -7.97 -22.15 -1.02
N LEU A 362 -9.24 -22.19 -1.42
CA LEU A 362 -10.21 -21.14 -1.10
C LEU A 362 -10.61 -21.20 0.38
N ALA A 363 -10.89 -20.04 0.98
CA ALA A 363 -11.37 -19.98 2.36
C ALA A 363 -12.72 -20.67 2.53
N THR A 364 -12.89 -21.41 3.64
CA THR A 364 -14.18 -21.99 4.06
C THR A 364 -14.72 -21.28 5.30
N ASP A 365 -15.92 -21.66 5.78
CA ASP A 365 -16.46 -21.12 7.03
C ASP A 365 -15.64 -21.55 8.26
N ASP A 366 -14.87 -22.64 8.15
CA ASP A 366 -13.86 -23.01 9.13
C ASP A 366 -12.50 -22.43 8.69
N PRO A 367 -11.91 -21.47 9.44
CA PRO A 367 -10.62 -20.87 9.08
C PRO A 367 -9.46 -21.89 9.12
N ARG A 368 -9.69 -23.10 9.62
CA ARG A 368 -8.69 -24.19 9.66
C ARG A 368 -8.84 -25.19 8.51
N VAL A 369 -9.75 -24.92 7.57
CA VAL A 369 -9.97 -25.76 6.39
C VAL A 369 -9.99 -24.89 5.14
N LEU A 370 -9.17 -25.26 4.16
CA LEU A 370 -9.17 -24.68 2.82
C LEU A 370 -9.82 -25.63 1.82
N ARG A 371 -10.46 -25.08 0.79
CA ARG A 371 -11.06 -25.86 -0.31
C ARG A 371 -10.08 -25.94 -1.47
N GLY A 372 -9.63 -27.15 -1.79
CA GLY A 372 -8.72 -27.42 -2.92
C GLY A 372 -9.38 -27.25 -4.29
N PRO A 373 -8.60 -27.36 -5.38
CA PRO A 373 -9.07 -27.15 -6.76
C PRO A 373 -10.13 -28.15 -7.23
N GLU A 374 -10.18 -29.35 -6.65
CA GLU A 374 -11.19 -30.37 -6.96
C GLU A 374 -12.38 -30.32 -5.98
N GLY A 375 -12.44 -29.29 -5.14
CA GLY A 375 -13.47 -29.15 -4.12
C GLY A 375 -13.25 -30.04 -2.89
N GLN A 376 -12.06 -30.60 -2.69
CA GLN A 376 -11.72 -31.35 -1.49
C GLN A 376 -11.40 -30.43 -0.30
N ASP A 377 -11.76 -30.86 0.91
CA ASP A 377 -11.38 -30.17 2.15
C ASP A 377 -9.92 -30.47 2.51
N ARG A 378 -9.19 -29.42 2.86
CA ARG A 378 -7.76 -29.47 3.21
C ARG A 378 -7.55 -28.82 4.57
N PRO A 379 -7.41 -29.63 5.64
CA PRO A 379 -7.05 -29.12 6.96
C PRO A 379 -5.70 -28.41 6.90
N VAL A 380 -5.56 -27.31 7.64
CA VAL A 380 -4.27 -26.66 7.90
C VAL A 380 -3.86 -26.88 9.35
N ASP A 381 -2.56 -26.86 9.62
CA ASP A 381 -1.94 -27.03 10.95
C ASP A 381 -2.30 -25.94 12.00
N GLY A 382 -3.10 -24.94 11.62
CA GLY A 382 -3.45 -23.81 12.46
C GLY A 382 -2.38 -22.72 12.49
N SER A 383 -1.35 -22.82 11.64
CA SER A 383 -0.44 -21.72 11.35
C SER A 383 -1.18 -20.55 10.71
N GLY A 384 -0.50 -19.40 10.66
CA GLY A 384 -1.05 -18.23 9.99
C GLY A 384 -1.24 -18.46 8.49
N LEU A 385 -2.28 -17.84 7.94
CA LEU A 385 -2.65 -17.91 6.53
C LEU A 385 -2.26 -16.61 5.82
N CYS A 386 -1.78 -16.72 4.58
CA CYS A 386 -1.58 -15.58 3.69
C CYS A 386 -2.56 -15.64 2.53
N ILE A 387 -2.90 -14.48 1.96
CA ILE A 387 -3.49 -14.47 0.61
C ILE A 387 -2.38 -14.90 -0.35
N ALA A 388 -2.61 -16.00 -1.06
CA ALA A 388 -1.59 -16.64 -1.88
C ALA A 388 -1.15 -15.72 -3.03
N HIS A 389 0.16 -15.62 -3.22
CA HIS A 389 0.76 -14.99 -4.39
C HIS A 389 1.21 -16.08 -5.38
N PRO A 390 1.28 -15.80 -6.69
CA PRO A 390 1.79 -16.77 -7.67
C PRO A 390 3.13 -17.42 -7.33
N VAL A 391 4.00 -16.74 -6.59
CA VAL A 391 5.25 -17.32 -6.04
C VAL A 391 4.97 -18.53 -5.15
N ASP A 392 3.98 -18.44 -4.27
CA ASP A 392 3.59 -19.53 -3.36
C ASP A 392 2.98 -20.69 -4.14
N LEU A 393 2.15 -20.37 -5.13
CA LEU A 393 1.44 -21.34 -5.94
C LEU A 393 2.36 -22.07 -6.93
N LEU A 394 3.38 -21.39 -7.45
CA LEU A 394 4.42 -22.00 -8.27
C LEU A 394 5.20 -23.05 -7.46
N ALA A 395 5.55 -22.74 -6.21
CA ALA A 395 6.24 -23.68 -5.32
C ALA A 395 5.37 -24.91 -4.99
N GLY A 396 4.05 -24.72 -4.83
CA GLY A 396 3.10 -25.81 -4.55
C GLY A 396 2.71 -26.66 -5.76
N GLY A 397 2.94 -26.19 -7.00
CA GLY A 397 2.69 -26.95 -8.24
C GLY A 397 1.21 -27.07 -8.65
N GLU A 398 0.27 -26.55 -7.86
CA GLU A 398 -1.18 -26.64 -8.12
C GLU A 398 -1.79 -25.37 -8.75
N TRP A 399 -0.93 -24.41 -9.16
CA TRP A 399 -1.39 -23.15 -9.72
C TRP A 399 -2.33 -23.31 -10.93
N PRO A 400 -2.04 -24.17 -11.93
CA PRO A 400 -2.95 -24.39 -13.06
C PRO A 400 -4.31 -24.96 -12.65
N GLN A 401 -4.34 -25.88 -11.69
CA GLN A 401 -5.57 -26.52 -11.22
C GLN A 401 -6.46 -25.51 -10.48
N LEU A 402 -5.87 -24.62 -9.69
CA LEU A 402 -6.59 -23.52 -9.05
C LEU A 402 -7.14 -22.51 -10.07
N GLN A 403 -6.36 -22.14 -11.09
CA GLN A 403 -6.82 -21.30 -12.21
C GLN A 403 -8.04 -21.91 -12.90
N HIS A 404 -7.97 -23.22 -13.19
CA HIS A 404 -9.06 -23.96 -13.81
C HIS A 404 -10.33 -24.01 -12.94
N ALA A 405 -10.17 -24.29 -11.64
CA ALA A 405 -11.28 -24.34 -10.70
C ALA A 405 -12.00 -22.98 -10.56
N LEU A 406 -11.24 -21.89 -10.44
CA LEU A 406 -11.78 -20.54 -10.39
C LEU A 406 -12.55 -20.21 -11.68
N PHE A 407 -11.95 -20.48 -12.84
CA PHE A 407 -12.57 -20.17 -14.14
C PHE A 407 -13.88 -20.96 -14.35
N THR A 408 -13.85 -22.27 -14.08
CA THR A 408 -14.99 -23.18 -14.29
C THR A 408 -16.14 -22.90 -13.31
N SER A 409 -15.84 -22.45 -12.10
CA SER A 409 -16.87 -22.04 -11.13
C SER A 409 -17.56 -20.71 -11.46
N GLY A 410 -17.07 -19.97 -12.45
CA GLY A 410 -17.61 -18.66 -12.83
C GLY A 410 -17.37 -17.57 -11.78
N GLN A 411 -16.49 -17.82 -10.81
CA GLN A 411 -16.16 -16.87 -9.76
C GLN A 411 -15.19 -15.80 -10.24
N ARG A 412 -15.35 -14.58 -9.70
CA ARG A 412 -14.51 -13.43 -10.07
C ARG A 412 -13.73 -12.95 -8.85
N GLN A 413 -12.40 -12.99 -8.94
CA GLN A 413 -11.53 -12.49 -7.89
C GLN A 413 -11.58 -10.95 -7.79
N PRO A 414 -11.41 -10.38 -6.59
CA PRO A 414 -11.41 -8.94 -6.39
C PRO A 414 -10.24 -8.24 -7.09
N PHE A 415 -9.17 -8.94 -7.42
CA PHE A 415 -8.02 -8.44 -8.18
C PHE A 415 -7.37 -9.62 -8.93
N ARG A 416 -6.42 -9.36 -9.82
CA ARG A 416 -5.62 -10.43 -10.44
C ARG A 416 -4.75 -11.13 -9.39
N GLN A 417 -5.23 -12.27 -8.88
CA GLN A 417 -4.47 -13.16 -8.00
C GLN A 417 -4.00 -14.40 -8.79
N LEU A 418 -4.91 -15.27 -9.21
CA LEU A 418 -4.54 -16.51 -9.92
C LEU A 418 -4.08 -16.26 -11.35
N PHE A 419 -4.49 -15.15 -11.96
CA PHE A 419 -4.07 -14.72 -13.30
C PHE A 419 -3.16 -13.50 -13.22
N ARG A 420 -2.30 -13.47 -12.20
CA ARG A 420 -1.29 -12.44 -12.01
C ARG A 420 0.00 -12.83 -12.69
N GLU A 421 0.61 -11.87 -13.37
CA GLU A 421 1.91 -12.02 -14.02
C GLU A 421 2.99 -12.31 -12.96
N LEU A 422 3.75 -13.39 -13.15
CA LEU A 422 4.86 -13.78 -12.27
C LEU A 422 6.19 -13.54 -12.98
N TYR A 423 7.10 -12.86 -12.30
CA TYR A 423 8.45 -12.57 -12.81
C TYR A 423 9.48 -13.25 -11.92
N VAL A 424 10.20 -14.21 -12.50
CA VAL A 424 11.32 -14.90 -11.85
C VAL A 424 12.64 -14.32 -12.33
N LEU A 425 13.71 -14.60 -11.59
CA LEU A 425 15.07 -14.22 -11.99
C LEU A 425 15.46 -14.92 -13.30
N THR A 426 16.06 -14.16 -14.20
CA THR A 426 16.67 -14.66 -15.43
C THR A 426 18.11 -15.09 -15.17
N ALA A 427 18.67 -15.87 -16.11
CA ALA A 427 20.09 -16.25 -16.06
C ALA A 427 21.02 -15.02 -16.03
N THR A 428 20.66 -13.94 -16.74
CA THR A 428 21.42 -12.68 -16.76
C THR A 428 21.45 -12.01 -15.39
N GLU A 429 20.30 -11.90 -14.72
CA GLU A 429 20.21 -11.29 -13.38
C GLU A 429 20.90 -12.13 -12.31
N THR A 430 20.99 -13.44 -12.51
CA THR A 430 21.75 -14.34 -11.63
C THR A 430 23.26 -14.11 -11.77
N GLY A 431 23.73 -13.63 -12.93
CA GLY A 431 25.15 -13.34 -13.21
C GLY A 431 25.61 -11.93 -12.79
N ASP A 432 24.79 -10.90 -13.01
CA ASP A 432 25.11 -9.49 -12.66
C ASP A 432 25.04 -9.23 -11.14
N GLY A 433 24.26 -10.03 -10.40
CA GLY A 433 24.27 -10.15 -8.94
C GLY A 433 23.64 -8.98 -8.15
N LEU A 434 23.83 -7.73 -8.56
CA LEU A 434 23.42 -6.53 -7.79
C LEU A 434 22.28 -5.72 -8.41
N LEU A 435 22.01 -5.87 -9.70
CA LEU A 435 21.04 -5.05 -10.42
C LEU A 435 20.30 -5.85 -11.50
N SER A 436 19.14 -5.35 -11.92
CA SER A 436 18.39 -5.83 -13.08
C SER A 436 18.32 -4.73 -14.14
N ARG A 437 18.64 -5.09 -15.39
CA ARG A 437 18.53 -4.22 -16.57
C ARG A 437 17.33 -4.58 -17.46
N ARG A 438 16.38 -5.35 -16.94
CA ARG A 438 15.29 -5.94 -17.71
C ARG A 438 14.49 -4.92 -18.52
N TYR A 439 14.34 -3.71 -17.99
CA TYR A 439 13.60 -2.62 -18.63
C TYR A 439 14.48 -1.42 -18.99
N ALA A 440 15.81 -1.57 -18.93
CA ALA A 440 16.73 -0.48 -19.23
C ALA A 440 16.61 -0.04 -20.71
N GLY A 441 16.56 1.26 -20.96
CA GLY A 441 16.46 1.87 -22.30
C GLY A 441 15.03 2.05 -22.83
N HIS A 442 13.99 1.57 -22.14
CA HIS A 442 12.61 1.82 -22.56
C HIS A 442 12.20 3.28 -22.29
N GLN A 443 11.99 4.04 -23.37
CA GLN A 443 11.48 5.41 -23.30
C GLN A 443 10.00 5.45 -22.90
N VAL A 444 9.67 6.34 -21.96
CA VAL A 444 8.32 6.47 -21.39
C VAL A 444 7.86 7.93 -21.30
N GLU A 445 6.60 8.17 -21.66
CA GLU A 445 5.89 9.44 -21.50
C GLU A 445 5.78 9.78 -20.01
N ARG A 446 6.53 10.81 -19.60
CA ARG A 446 6.71 11.23 -18.20
C ARG A 446 5.42 11.32 -17.39
N ARG A 447 4.38 11.95 -17.96
CA ARG A 447 3.12 12.20 -17.24
C ARG A 447 2.37 10.89 -16.95
N ARG A 448 2.33 9.97 -17.91
CA ARG A 448 1.66 8.67 -17.75
C ARG A 448 2.46 7.76 -16.84
N ALA A 449 3.77 7.64 -17.07
CA ALA A 449 4.66 6.83 -16.24
C ALA A 449 4.64 7.30 -14.78
N GLY A 450 4.75 8.61 -14.53
CA GLY A 450 4.69 9.16 -13.17
C GLY A 450 3.35 8.91 -12.47
N ALA A 451 2.24 8.97 -13.20
CA ALA A 451 0.92 8.65 -12.64
C ALA A 451 0.79 7.15 -12.29
N LEU A 452 1.30 6.25 -13.13
CA LEU A 452 1.28 4.80 -12.91
C LEU A 452 2.17 4.38 -11.72
N LEU A 453 3.38 4.94 -11.65
CA LEU A 453 4.35 4.72 -10.57
C LEU A 453 3.80 5.23 -9.23
N SER A 454 3.33 6.49 -9.19
CA SER A 454 2.74 7.07 -7.97
C SER A 454 1.53 6.27 -7.48
N ALA A 455 0.68 5.78 -8.39
CA ALA A 455 -0.48 4.96 -8.03
C ALA A 455 -0.09 3.61 -7.39
N ARG A 456 1.17 3.18 -7.53
CA ARG A 456 1.73 1.93 -6.99
C ARG A 456 2.65 2.14 -5.80
N GLY A 457 2.69 3.36 -5.26
CA GLY A 457 3.51 3.69 -4.09
C GLY A 457 4.98 3.91 -4.42
N TRP A 458 5.33 4.12 -5.69
CA TRP A 458 6.64 4.65 -6.04
C TRP A 458 6.66 6.16 -5.77
N VAL A 459 7.78 6.64 -5.24
CA VAL A 459 8.04 8.04 -4.94
C VAL A 459 9.18 8.52 -5.82
N ALA A 460 8.99 9.67 -6.47
CA ALA A 460 10.02 10.28 -7.28
C ALA A 460 11.11 10.88 -6.38
N ASP A 461 12.36 10.56 -6.71
CA ASP A 461 13.56 11.19 -6.18
C ASP A 461 14.23 12.00 -7.29
N HIS A 462 14.64 13.23 -6.97
CA HIS A 462 15.16 14.18 -7.97
C HIS A 462 16.52 13.77 -8.55
N GLU A 463 17.30 12.98 -7.81
CA GLU A 463 18.66 12.60 -8.18
C GLU A 463 18.74 11.14 -8.64
N ALA A 464 17.98 10.24 -8.00
CA ALA A 464 18.10 8.80 -8.20
C ALA A 464 16.99 8.16 -9.06
N GLY A 465 15.89 8.87 -9.36
CA GLY A 465 14.79 8.36 -10.21
C GLY A 465 13.51 8.07 -9.42
N TRP A 466 13.12 6.80 -9.28
CA TRP A 466 11.94 6.39 -8.52
C TRP A 466 12.29 5.31 -7.49
N ALA A 467 11.72 5.42 -6.30
CA ALA A 467 11.89 4.47 -5.21
C ALA A 467 10.55 3.90 -4.74
N ARG A 468 10.52 2.61 -4.39
CA ARG A 468 9.41 1.98 -3.68
C ARG A 468 9.94 1.20 -2.49
N THR A 469 9.39 1.47 -1.31
CA THR A 469 9.83 0.82 -0.06
C THR A 469 8.84 -0.25 0.38
N PHE A 470 9.37 -1.43 0.67
CA PHE A 470 8.67 -2.59 1.23
C PHE A 470 8.99 -2.67 2.72
N HIS A 471 8.27 -1.90 3.53
CA HIS A 471 8.58 -1.69 4.96
C HIS A 471 8.65 -2.98 5.77
N ALA A 472 7.75 -3.93 5.53
CA ALA A 472 7.74 -5.22 6.25
C ALA A 472 9.03 -6.04 6.01
N GLN A 473 9.64 -5.91 4.84
CA GLN A 473 10.88 -6.59 4.47
C GLN A 473 12.11 -5.69 4.61
N ARG A 474 11.94 -4.41 4.95
CA ARG A 474 13.00 -3.40 5.06
C ARG A 474 13.88 -3.33 3.81
N ILE A 475 13.24 -3.40 2.64
CA ILE A 475 13.90 -3.30 1.33
C ILE A 475 13.30 -2.12 0.58
N THR A 476 14.15 -1.28 -0.01
CA THR A 476 13.76 -0.25 -0.95
C THR A 476 14.27 -0.62 -2.34
N ALA A 477 13.34 -0.71 -3.30
CA ALA A 477 13.64 -0.88 -4.71
C ALA A 477 13.80 0.50 -5.36
N TRP A 478 14.82 0.65 -6.18
CA TRP A 478 15.12 1.86 -6.93
C TRP A 478 15.12 1.55 -8.42
N CYS A 479 14.50 2.42 -9.20
CA CYS A 479 14.58 2.42 -10.66
C CYS A 479 15.19 3.76 -11.08
N THR A 480 16.38 3.71 -11.67
CA THR A 480 17.01 4.91 -12.23
C THR A 480 16.32 5.34 -13.51
N LEU A 481 16.58 6.58 -13.93
CA LEU A 481 16.05 7.14 -15.16
C LEU A 481 17.17 7.84 -15.93
N ASP A 482 17.25 7.53 -17.22
CA ASP A 482 18.14 8.22 -18.14
C ASP A 482 17.39 9.37 -18.82
N GLY A 483 18.08 10.50 -19.05
CA GLY A 483 17.52 11.64 -19.80
C GLY A 483 16.80 12.71 -18.96
N GLY A 484 16.83 12.62 -17.63
CA GLY A 484 16.32 13.64 -16.71
C GLY A 484 14.79 13.64 -16.57
N TRP A 485 14.28 13.46 -15.35
CA TRP A 485 12.83 13.42 -15.08
C TRP A 485 12.25 14.82 -14.81
N LEU A 486 13.08 15.78 -14.40
CA LEU A 486 12.67 17.09 -13.88
C LEU A 486 13.61 18.24 -14.29
N SER A 487 14.52 18.06 -15.25
CA SER A 487 15.40 19.16 -15.65
C SER A 487 14.65 20.10 -16.63
N ALA A 488 14.89 21.40 -16.48
CA ALA A 488 14.21 22.43 -17.26
C ALA A 488 14.69 22.53 -18.73
N ALA A 489 15.60 21.66 -19.17
CA ALA A 489 16.32 21.77 -20.43
C ALA A 489 15.83 20.84 -21.56
N GLU A 490 14.74 20.10 -21.38
CA GLU A 490 14.57 18.82 -22.10
C GLU A 490 13.79 18.87 -23.43
N VAL A 491 14.31 18.11 -24.40
CA VAL A 491 13.83 17.91 -25.78
C VAL A 491 13.32 16.48 -26.03
N GLU A 492 13.63 15.51 -25.16
CA GLU A 492 13.29 14.07 -25.32
C GLU A 492 12.63 13.45 -24.08
N ASP A 493 11.93 12.33 -24.27
CA ASP A 493 11.30 11.55 -23.19
C ASP A 493 12.33 10.72 -22.39
N PRO A 494 12.14 10.56 -21.07
CA PRO A 494 13.04 9.79 -20.21
C PRO A 494 12.98 8.30 -20.53
N ALA A 495 14.09 7.60 -20.32
CA ALA A 495 14.18 6.14 -20.40
C ALA A 495 14.32 5.52 -19.01
N LEU A 496 13.68 4.36 -18.80
CA LEU A 496 13.93 3.55 -17.60
C LEU A 496 15.38 3.06 -17.61
N GLY A 497 16.04 3.12 -16.46
CA GLY A 497 17.41 2.67 -16.26
C GLY A 497 17.49 1.32 -15.54
N GLU A 498 18.45 1.22 -14.62
CA GLU A 498 18.73 0.01 -13.83
C GLU A 498 17.84 -0.07 -12.59
N VAL A 499 17.47 -1.29 -12.22
CA VAL A 499 16.75 -1.60 -10.99
C VAL A 499 17.70 -2.19 -9.97
N HIS A 500 17.77 -1.60 -8.78
CA HIS A 500 18.58 -2.10 -7.68
C HIS A 500 17.82 -2.06 -6.36
N PHE A 501 18.28 -2.84 -5.38
CA PHE A 501 17.63 -3.00 -4.09
C PHE A 501 18.60 -2.64 -2.98
N VAL A 502 18.11 -1.94 -1.95
CA VAL A 502 18.88 -1.59 -0.77
C VAL A 502 18.12 -1.90 0.51
N ARG A 503 18.82 -2.10 1.62
CA ARG A 503 18.20 -2.15 2.95
C ARG A 503 17.73 -0.75 3.34
N THR A 504 16.47 -0.66 3.76
CA THR A 504 15.87 0.60 4.21
C THR A 504 16.63 1.14 5.42
N GLY A 505 17.02 2.42 5.37
CA GLY A 505 17.72 3.12 6.45
C GLY A 505 19.25 3.03 6.41
N THR A 506 19.85 2.01 5.79
CA THR A 506 21.33 1.86 5.73
C THR A 506 21.92 2.06 4.34
N TRP A 507 21.10 2.00 3.28
CA TRP A 507 21.54 2.04 1.88
C TRP A 507 22.43 0.87 1.46
N ASP A 508 22.53 -0.18 2.28
CA ASP A 508 23.30 -1.39 1.94
C ASP A 508 22.65 -2.09 0.75
N ALA A 509 23.42 -2.32 -0.32
CA ALA A 509 22.93 -3.05 -1.49
C ALA A 509 22.49 -4.48 -1.12
N VAL A 510 21.35 -4.91 -1.66
CA VAL A 510 20.83 -6.26 -1.56
C VAL A 510 21.02 -6.93 -2.92
N PRO A 511 21.83 -8.00 -3.02
CA PRO A 511 21.96 -8.76 -4.26
C PRO A 511 20.59 -9.22 -4.76
N VAL A 512 20.36 -9.13 -6.07
CA VAL A 512 19.07 -9.47 -6.70
C VAL A 512 18.67 -10.92 -6.41
N GLY A 513 19.64 -11.83 -6.26
CA GLY A 513 19.41 -13.22 -5.84
C GLY A 513 18.98 -13.40 -4.38
N GLU A 514 19.24 -12.41 -3.52
CA GLU A 514 18.82 -12.40 -2.11
C GLU A 514 17.50 -11.64 -1.88
N VAL A 515 17.00 -10.94 -2.90
CA VAL A 515 15.71 -10.25 -2.83
C VAL A 515 14.58 -11.30 -2.73
N PRO A 516 13.62 -11.15 -1.81
CA PRO A 516 12.47 -12.04 -1.74
C PRO A 516 11.77 -12.14 -3.11
N PRO A 517 11.51 -13.35 -3.65
CA PRO A 517 10.97 -13.52 -5.01
C PRO A 517 9.66 -12.77 -5.26
N ARG A 518 8.83 -12.63 -4.21
CA ARG A 518 7.60 -11.82 -4.24
C ARG A 518 7.90 -10.35 -4.52
N ILE A 519 8.86 -9.75 -3.81
CA ILE A 519 9.25 -8.34 -4.01
C ILE A 519 9.82 -8.15 -5.40
N PHE A 520 10.74 -9.01 -5.82
CA PHE A 520 11.31 -8.94 -7.16
C PHE A 520 10.20 -8.99 -8.23
N SER A 521 9.28 -9.95 -8.10
CA SER A 521 8.20 -10.12 -9.06
C SER A 521 7.31 -8.88 -9.16
N GLU A 522 7.00 -8.27 -8.02
CA GLU A 522 6.13 -7.11 -7.92
C GLU A 522 6.77 -5.83 -8.47
N VAL A 523 8.07 -5.65 -8.23
CA VAL A 523 8.84 -4.54 -8.82
C VAL A 523 8.87 -4.68 -10.34
N MET A 524 9.17 -5.86 -10.86
CA MET A 524 9.20 -6.09 -12.31
C MET A 524 7.81 -5.91 -12.93
N ARG A 525 6.75 -6.37 -12.26
CA ARG A 525 5.37 -6.21 -12.70
C ARG A 525 4.93 -4.75 -12.79
N ASP A 526 5.34 -3.92 -11.82
CA ASP A 526 5.06 -2.48 -11.86
C ASP A 526 5.73 -1.81 -13.06
N LEU A 527 7.01 -2.12 -13.29
CA LEU A 527 7.79 -1.56 -14.39
C LEU A 527 7.28 -2.05 -15.76
N ASP A 528 6.89 -3.32 -15.86
CA ASP A 528 6.27 -3.87 -17.07
C ASP A 528 5.04 -3.06 -17.50
N LEU A 529 4.17 -2.75 -16.55
CA LEU A 529 2.99 -1.93 -16.84
C LEU A 529 3.36 -0.51 -17.27
N VAL A 530 4.39 0.09 -16.66
CA VAL A 530 4.88 1.41 -17.05
C VAL A 530 5.38 1.38 -18.49
N VAL A 531 6.18 0.37 -18.84
CA VAL A 531 6.66 0.16 -20.22
C VAL A 531 5.49 -0.06 -21.18
N SER A 532 4.50 -0.89 -20.82
CA SER A 532 3.41 -1.22 -21.74
C SER A 532 2.40 -0.08 -21.94
N VAL A 533 2.16 0.76 -20.93
CA VAL A 533 1.10 1.79 -20.98
C VAL A 533 1.64 3.19 -21.29
N ALA A 534 2.88 3.47 -20.88
CA ALA A 534 3.48 4.79 -20.98
C ALA A 534 4.57 4.89 -22.06
N HIS A 535 4.73 3.93 -22.97
CA HIS A 535 5.76 4.01 -24.00
C HIS A 535 5.63 5.23 -24.94
N SER A 536 6.76 5.89 -25.25
CA SER A 536 6.79 7.16 -25.99
C SER A 536 6.49 7.08 -27.49
N SER A 537 6.86 5.99 -28.17
CA SER A 537 6.79 5.92 -29.64
C SER A 537 5.37 5.67 -30.20
N GLY A 538 4.38 5.45 -29.34
CA GLY A 538 3.01 5.08 -29.73
C GLY A 538 2.88 3.67 -30.35
N VAL A 539 4.00 2.99 -30.61
CA VAL A 539 4.07 1.57 -30.96
C VAL A 539 4.30 0.79 -29.67
N ASP A 540 3.40 -0.14 -29.34
CA ASP A 540 3.49 -0.96 -28.13
C ASP A 540 4.87 -1.66 -28.11
N PRO A 541 5.72 -1.46 -27.08
CA PRO A 541 6.95 -2.22 -26.93
C PRO A 541 6.62 -3.71 -26.79
N GLU A 542 7.61 -4.56 -27.05
CA GLU A 542 7.43 -6.01 -26.96
C GLU A 542 6.81 -6.37 -25.59
N THR A 543 5.66 -7.05 -25.64
CA THR A 543 4.92 -7.44 -24.44
C THR A 543 5.74 -8.43 -23.63
N SER A 544 5.77 -8.29 -22.30
CA SER A 544 6.46 -9.25 -21.44
C SER A 544 5.98 -10.69 -21.62
N GLU A 545 6.92 -11.62 -21.47
CA GLU A 545 6.65 -13.06 -21.50
C GLU A 545 5.60 -13.45 -20.45
N SER A 546 5.68 -12.89 -19.25
CA SER A 546 4.70 -13.15 -18.18
C SER A 546 3.28 -12.72 -18.57
N SER A 547 3.11 -11.59 -19.27
CA SER A 547 1.81 -11.15 -19.80
C SER A 547 1.29 -12.10 -20.89
N VAL A 548 2.18 -12.58 -21.78
CA VAL A 548 1.85 -13.57 -22.81
C VAL A 548 1.35 -14.88 -22.19
N GLN A 549 2.04 -15.37 -21.15
CA GLN A 549 1.67 -16.61 -20.45
C GLN A 549 0.30 -16.51 -19.77
N VAL A 550 -0.01 -15.40 -19.10
CA VAL A 550 -1.32 -15.18 -18.49
C VAL A 550 -2.43 -15.18 -19.55
N ARG A 551 -2.22 -14.48 -20.67
CA ARG A 551 -3.19 -14.44 -21.78
C ARG A 551 -3.37 -15.80 -22.44
N ARG A 552 -2.28 -16.55 -22.63
CA ARG A 552 -2.31 -17.94 -23.11
C ARG A 552 -3.23 -18.78 -22.25
N ARG A 553 -3.05 -18.73 -20.92
CA ARG A 553 -3.88 -19.49 -19.98
C ARG A 553 -5.35 -19.10 -20.06
N LEU A 554 -5.66 -17.80 -20.13
CA LEU A 554 -7.05 -17.33 -20.26
C LEU A 554 -7.70 -17.78 -21.57
N VAL A 555 -6.94 -17.81 -22.67
CA VAL A 555 -7.41 -18.34 -23.95
C VAL A 555 -7.70 -19.84 -23.85
N GLU A 556 -6.82 -20.63 -23.22
CA GLU A 556 -7.00 -22.06 -22.99
C GLU A 556 -8.27 -22.34 -22.17
N GLU A 557 -8.43 -21.68 -21.03
CA GLU A 557 -9.60 -21.84 -20.16
C GLU A 557 -10.90 -21.41 -20.87
N THR A 558 -10.85 -20.31 -21.63
CA THR A 558 -12.01 -19.85 -22.40
C THR A 558 -12.38 -20.82 -23.51
N ALA A 559 -11.39 -21.35 -24.24
CA ALA A 559 -11.61 -22.32 -25.29
C ALA A 559 -12.24 -23.61 -24.74
N GLN A 560 -11.73 -24.10 -23.61
CA GLN A 560 -12.27 -25.26 -22.92
C GLN A 560 -13.71 -25.03 -22.45
N ALA A 561 -13.98 -23.92 -21.74
CA ALA A 561 -15.31 -23.62 -21.20
C ALA A 561 -16.36 -23.40 -22.30
N LEU A 562 -15.97 -22.87 -23.46
CA LEU A 562 -16.86 -22.65 -24.60
C LEU A 562 -16.94 -23.84 -25.57
N GLY A 563 -16.23 -24.94 -25.28
CA GLY A 563 -16.16 -26.12 -26.15
C GLY A 563 -15.61 -25.81 -27.54
N LEU A 564 -14.49 -25.09 -27.61
CA LEU A 564 -13.81 -24.70 -28.85
C LEU A 564 -12.57 -25.58 -29.09
N PRO A 565 -12.73 -26.81 -29.61
CA PRO A 565 -11.62 -27.74 -29.85
C PRO A 565 -10.70 -27.30 -30.99
N ASN A 566 -11.08 -26.25 -31.71
CA ASN A 566 -10.37 -25.71 -32.86
C ASN A 566 -9.41 -24.57 -32.49
N VAL A 567 -9.05 -24.44 -31.22
CA VAL A 567 -8.09 -23.45 -30.71
C VAL A 567 -6.91 -24.21 -30.12
N GLU A 568 -5.72 -23.93 -30.64
CA GLU A 568 -4.45 -24.47 -30.16
C GLU A 568 -3.53 -23.31 -29.75
N THR A 569 -2.95 -23.37 -28.56
CA THR A 569 -2.02 -22.34 -28.08
C THR A 569 -0.57 -22.82 -28.22
N THR A 570 0.30 -21.90 -28.64
CA THR A 570 1.76 -22.03 -28.57
C THR A 570 2.31 -20.97 -27.61
N GLU A 571 3.63 -20.85 -27.51
CA GLU A 571 4.30 -19.87 -26.62
C GLU A 571 3.77 -18.45 -26.80
N HIS A 572 3.74 -17.93 -28.04
CA HIS A 572 3.32 -16.54 -28.31
C HIS A 572 2.03 -16.40 -29.12
N HIS A 573 1.40 -17.48 -29.55
CA HIS A 573 0.26 -17.43 -30.48
C HIS A 573 -0.88 -18.36 -30.07
N ALA A 574 -2.11 -17.97 -30.39
CA ALA A 574 -3.26 -18.86 -30.47
C ALA A 574 -3.58 -19.14 -31.94
N ARG A 575 -3.44 -20.39 -32.37
CA ARG A 575 -3.85 -20.89 -33.68
C ARG A 575 -5.31 -21.31 -33.63
N VAL A 576 -6.11 -20.78 -34.55
CA VAL A 576 -7.56 -20.99 -34.59
C VAL A 576 -7.94 -21.58 -35.94
N HIS A 577 -8.44 -22.81 -35.94
CA HIS A 577 -8.91 -23.51 -37.13
C HIS A 577 -10.41 -23.24 -37.33
N GLY A 578 -10.72 -22.09 -37.93
CA GLY A 578 -12.09 -21.73 -38.30
C GLY A 578 -12.62 -22.51 -39.50
N ARG A 579 -13.89 -22.28 -39.86
CA ARG A 579 -14.52 -22.88 -41.06
C ARG A 579 -14.18 -22.12 -42.35
N LEU A 580 -13.89 -20.83 -42.25
CA LEU A 580 -13.56 -19.91 -43.35
C LEU A 580 -12.03 -19.73 -43.51
N GLY A 581 -11.24 -20.10 -42.50
CA GLY A 581 -9.79 -20.08 -42.59
C GLY A 581 -9.07 -20.57 -41.33
N THR A 582 -7.75 -20.67 -41.42
CA THR A 582 -6.88 -20.84 -40.25
C THR A 582 -6.29 -19.49 -39.87
N TYR A 583 -6.26 -19.17 -38.59
CA TYR A 583 -5.83 -17.88 -38.06
C TYR A 583 -4.73 -18.07 -37.01
N SER A 584 -3.83 -17.10 -36.92
CA SER A 584 -2.83 -17.00 -35.87
C SER A 584 -3.02 -15.67 -35.16
N VAL A 585 -3.40 -15.71 -33.88
CA VAL A 585 -3.58 -14.53 -33.02
C VAL A 585 -2.34 -14.42 -32.12
N GLN A 586 -1.57 -13.34 -32.26
CA GLN A 586 -0.42 -13.07 -31.40
C GLN A 586 -0.91 -12.66 -30.00
N LEU A 587 -0.47 -13.38 -28.96
CA LEU A 587 -0.95 -13.19 -27.58
C LEU A 587 -0.41 -11.90 -26.94
N GLY A 588 0.74 -11.40 -27.40
CA GLY A 588 1.31 -10.13 -26.95
C GLY A 588 0.56 -8.91 -27.50
N SER A 589 0.44 -8.82 -28.82
CA SER A 589 -0.11 -7.64 -29.50
C SER A 589 -1.61 -7.72 -29.81
N GLY A 590 -2.19 -8.93 -29.84
CA GLY A 590 -3.54 -9.18 -30.36
C GLY A 590 -3.65 -9.08 -31.89
N VAL A 591 -2.53 -8.94 -32.62
CA VAL A 591 -2.50 -8.96 -34.08
C VAL A 591 -2.93 -10.32 -34.60
N VAL A 592 -3.71 -10.34 -35.68
CA VAL A 592 -4.24 -11.57 -36.28
C VAL A 592 -3.70 -11.72 -37.69
N HIS A 593 -3.24 -12.92 -38.03
CA HIS A 593 -2.87 -13.31 -39.39
C HIS A 593 -3.72 -14.48 -39.87
N ARG A 594 -4.18 -14.44 -41.12
CA ARG A 594 -4.76 -15.61 -41.80
C ARG A 594 -3.67 -16.47 -42.41
N GLN A 595 -3.83 -17.79 -42.38
CA GLN A 595 -2.85 -18.75 -42.90
C GLN A 595 -3.47 -19.65 -44.00
N PRO A 596 -2.89 -19.68 -45.22
CA PRO A 596 -1.99 -18.65 -45.78
C PRO A 596 -2.73 -17.33 -45.98
N GLY A 597 -2.04 -16.19 -45.90
CA GLY A 597 -2.69 -14.87 -46.05
C GLY A 597 -1.96 -13.74 -45.32
N GLY A 598 -2.61 -12.58 -45.26
CA GLY A 598 -2.11 -11.36 -44.62
C GLY A 598 -2.68 -11.12 -43.22
N ALA A 599 -2.36 -9.96 -42.66
CA ALA A 599 -2.94 -9.50 -41.39
C ALA A 599 -4.44 -9.22 -41.55
N LEU A 600 -5.23 -9.64 -40.56
CA LEU A 600 -6.66 -9.36 -40.46
C LEU A 600 -6.88 -8.16 -39.53
N LEU A 601 -7.56 -7.14 -40.04
CA LEU A 601 -7.96 -5.96 -39.29
C LEU A 601 -9.32 -6.21 -38.63
N LEU A 602 -9.27 -6.70 -37.40
CA LEU A 602 -10.43 -6.81 -36.53
C LEU A 602 -10.48 -5.58 -35.63
N VAL A 603 -11.44 -4.68 -35.89
CA VAL A 603 -11.63 -3.48 -35.06
C VAL A 603 -11.97 -3.92 -33.64
N PRO A 604 -11.27 -3.40 -32.60
CA PRO A 604 -11.57 -3.75 -31.23
C PRO A 604 -13.03 -3.46 -30.91
N VAL A 605 -13.72 -4.43 -30.33
CA VAL A 605 -15.10 -4.24 -29.90
C VAL A 605 -15.13 -3.10 -28.88
N GLY A 606 -15.92 -2.05 -29.16
CA GLY A 606 -16.00 -0.86 -28.31
C GLY A 606 -16.38 -1.21 -26.86
N ALA A 607 -16.12 -0.28 -25.92
CA ALA A 607 -16.34 -0.48 -24.48
C ALA A 607 -17.72 -1.06 -24.12
N GLN A 608 -18.75 -0.82 -24.95
CA GLN A 608 -20.11 -1.35 -24.80
C GLN A 608 -20.25 -2.87 -24.97
N HIS A 609 -19.28 -3.55 -25.59
CA HIS A 609 -19.30 -5.01 -25.80
C HIS A 609 -18.23 -5.77 -25.00
N ARG A 610 -17.33 -5.06 -24.30
CA ARG A 610 -16.30 -5.67 -23.44
C ARG A 610 -16.87 -6.54 -22.31
N GLY A 611 -18.09 -6.26 -21.86
CA GLY A 611 -18.79 -7.06 -20.84
C GLY A 611 -19.31 -8.44 -21.29
N ARG A 612 -19.02 -8.88 -22.52
CA ARG A 612 -19.47 -10.19 -23.04
C ARG A 612 -18.47 -11.33 -22.85
N VAL A 613 -17.20 -11.03 -22.55
CA VAL A 613 -16.18 -12.03 -22.24
C VAL A 613 -15.99 -12.09 -20.75
N PHE A 614 -16.14 -13.28 -20.17
CA PHE A 614 -15.90 -13.51 -18.75
C PHE A 614 -14.40 -13.46 -18.48
N LEU A 615 -14.00 -12.57 -17.56
CA LEU A 615 -12.66 -12.58 -16.95
C LEU A 615 -12.82 -12.98 -15.48
N PRO A 616 -11.98 -13.89 -14.95
CA PRO A 616 -12.11 -14.42 -13.59
C PRO A 616 -11.57 -13.45 -12.52
N PHE A 617 -11.48 -12.15 -12.83
CA PHE A 617 -11.03 -11.08 -11.93
C PHE A 617 -11.72 -9.75 -12.27
N ALA A 618 -11.76 -8.84 -11.30
CA ALA A 618 -12.47 -7.56 -11.42
C ALA A 618 -11.70 -6.45 -12.16
N ASP A 619 -10.38 -6.58 -12.29
CA ASP A 619 -9.54 -5.55 -12.93
C ASP A 619 -9.80 -5.48 -14.44
N ASP A 620 -9.84 -4.26 -14.99
CA ASP A 620 -9.97 -4.06 -16.43
C ASP A 620 -8.66 -4.50 -17.12
N ASP A 621 -8.78 -5.35 -18.13
CA ASP A 621 -7.68 -5.69 -19.03
C ASP A 621 -8.14 -5.56 -20.49
N PRO A 622 -8.07 -4.34 -21.06
CA PRO A 622 -8.54 -4.13 -22.42
C PRO A 622 -7.83 -5.03 -23.44
N ARG A 623 -6.52 -5.28 -23.26
CA ARG A 623 -5.72 -6.08 -24.21
C ARG A 623 -6.05 -7.56 -24.10
N THR A 624 -6.13 -8.09 -22.89
CA THR A 624 -6.52 -9.50 -22.67
C THR A 624 -7.96 -9.75 -23.13
N ALA A 625 -8.89 -8.84 -22.82
CA ALA A 625 -10.27 -8.93 -23.30
C ALA A 625 -10.35 -8.91 -24.83
N GLU A 626 -9.53 -8.09 -25.49
CA GLU A 626 -9.42 -8.05 -26.95
C GLU A 626 -8.91 -9.37 -27.53
N VAL A 627 -7.78 -9.90 -27.01
CA VAL A 627 -7.18 -11.16 -27.47
C VAL A 627 -8.17 -12.31 -27.36
N VAL A 628 -8.78 -12.48 -26.18
CA VAL A 628 -9.77 -13.55 -25.94
C VAL A 628 -10.99 -13.38 -26.85
N SER A 629 -11.49 -12.14 -27.02
CA SER A 629 -12.62 -11.86 -27.93
C SER A 629 -12.30 -12.24 -29.38
N LYS A 630 -11.10 -11.90 -29.87
CA LYS A 630 -10.65 -12.24 -31.23
C LYS A 630 -10.57 -13.75 -31.43
N VAL A 631 -9.99 -14.48 -30.48
CA VAL A 631 -9.92 -15.95 -30.54
C VAL A 631 -11.32 -16.57 -30.60
N VAL A 632 -12.24 -16.15 -29.71
CA VAL A 632 -13.61 -16.67 -29.69
C VAL A 632 -14.39 -16.33 -30.96
N LEU A 633 -14.21 -15.11 -31.48
CA LEU A 633 -14.83 -14.65 -32.73
C LEU A 633 -14.38 -15.53 -33.92
N LEU A 634 -13.07 -15.73 -34.06
CA LEU A 634 -12.46 -16.50 -35.16
C LEU A 634 -12.74 -18.00 -35.04
N ALA A 635 -12.82 -18.54 -33.83
CA ALA A 635 -13.19 -19.94 -33.61
C ALA A 635 -14.63 -20.22 -34.07
N ARG A 636 -15.45 -19.17 -34.18
CA ARG A 636 -16.84 -19.19 -34.66
C ARG A 636 -17.02 -18.33 -35.91
N ASP A 637 -16.01 -18.27 -36.76
CA ASP A 637 -15.98 -17.43 -37.98
C ASP A 637 -17.23 -17.54 -38.88
N HIS A 638 -17.82 -18.72 -39.01
CA HIS A 638 -19.08 -18.95 -39.72
C HIS A 638 -20.30 -18.19 -39.16
N ARG A 639 -20.19 -17.56 -37.98
CA ARG A 639 -21.22 -16.71 -37.36
C ARG A 639 -20.95 -15.22 -37.54
N ILE A 640 -19.82 -14.86 -38.14
CA ILE A 640 -19.47 -13.46 -38.41
C ILE A 640 -20.44 -12.94 -39.48
N GLN A 641 -21.10 -11.81 -39.18
CA GLN A 641 -22.04 -11.14 -40.09
C GLN A 641 -21.51 -9.78 -40.57
N ASP A 642 -20.41 -9.29 -39.99
CA ASP A 642 -19.81 -8.03 -40.36
C ASP A 642 -19.22 -8.12 -41.77
N PRO A 643 -19.75 -7.37 -42.77
CA PRO A 643 -19.28 -7.44 -44.14
C PRO A 643 -17.79 -7.09 -44.28
N THR A 644 -17.29 -6.16 -43.47
CA THR A 644 -15.89 -5.69 -43.53
C THR A 644 -14.90 -6.75 -43.06
N VAL A 645 -15.34 -7.62 -42.14
CA VAL A 645 -14.55 -8.77 -41.71
C VAL A 645 -14.67 -9.89 -42.74
N LEU A 646 -15.87 -10.16 -43.26
CA LEU A 646 -16.09 -11.21 -44.25
C LEU A 646 -15.30 -10.98 -45.54
N GLU A 647 -15.22 -9.74 -46.03
CA GLU A 647 -14.40 -9.35 -47.20
C GLU A 647 -12.90 -9.64 -47.02
N GLN A 648 -12.40 -9.70 -45.79
CA GLN A 648 -11.01 -10.07 -45.49
C GLN A 648 -10.82 -11.59 -45.36
N LEU A 649 -11.92 -12.34 -45.16
CA LEU A 649 -11.94 -13.79 -44.95
C LEU A 649 -12.26 -14.58 -46.24
N THR A 650 -12.95 -13.98 -47.19
CA THR A 650 -13.28 -14.54 -48.51
C THR A 650 -12.41 -13.89 -49.57
#